data_AF-A0A3A5Z0B2-F1
#
_entry.id   AF-A0A3A5Z0B2-F1
#
_cell.length_a   1.000
_cell.length_b   1.000
_cell.length_c   1.000
_cell.angle_alpha   90.00
_cell.angle_beta   90.00
_cell.angle_gamma   90.00
#
_symmetry.space_group_name_H-M   'P 1'
#
loop_
_entity.id
_entity.type
_entity.pdbx_description
1 polymer ?
#
loop_
_entity_poly.entity_id
_entity_poly.type
_entity_poly.pdbx_seq_one_letter_code
_entity_poly.pdbx_strand_id
1 'polypeptide(L)'
;MNKKFLSVILFSALMVGTAGTFTSCKDYDDDINNLQEQIDGQNGLSAKITAVESSISNLQSAQSGLQSEIAAAKDEASKAALAAQEAAIAAAKAELEKVKAELQEADKAGIAAIEEKLAEISGRIQTLEQFKTTTEATLEKLAAADVALQSSITTLKADVAANAEQIGKNKAAIEAQIAALDEYKGTNDAAIAALKADLEKLQAGELTEEMAAKIAAQVTEVVGAKLDLISAAFSKAVTHVELLSYSFGSKTDNIIEGEPFIMDLRTAEAVEDRVFGKGSSDEVEANSYEIINQKEFKKGERAFISDSVLIRVSPANATLTEGQISFVNSALGNLDELVTVEKVEQFKGTVTRGVSSNGLWKVVFKLNKDNYTEENLLKAAKFDYKSGNAEDEPVKKLKDILYAVAVTDKPGDVERSVTTGYELTLGSVYTPQYKLSFKVNDKDVNDLRNRFQYAEDGTLTADASKKLFYDYAWNVDGNGNRIEENGSYVSIDATTKYDTWRDQDLWWGGDNRDKEGSRNSFFSTKVGEKFTVELNYNDENISGIYGFYVVLDAQRAVESAPSEITAWNSYEADIEGLNTITTNRKIEMSINAEKADGDIIGFRVYAVNNNGSLVDPDGKAFYVAVGDIDAMTTTLKADYVPVWNAPDGNYERDVEIDLDEELLKLFEDKYDEYEEGNLIFDIENNPNDNDGFAKNFDRQEGKLVISLKGDLDKFKDNGTYKMYFNFTDSKKNVIVKKVAIEITKKMPEFPAAFSAKTNQLDKEGAKVVEVTETNWNTTTIHNLGTAFNGVSDPTNAIIDFNYTFTCAEKQIVFYSDKANANRYGFYLDVNNDKDKAAALFADKPEGKMYDVTVSYKYSNVSSETADHSYTVKAPAAQNFKLRLVCGEGFTSEWKNFDTKKNPIKEDLIYNTSVIRIALANILKFKKGDIDYTPAFVAANIKECHLASNNVDDEYFTVTFDEATQEFVFASRLGQNPPTSDVTATLKFTMVDFFGHENPEEYPYFVIKK
;
A
#
# COMPACT_ATOMS: atom_id res chain seq x y z
N MET A 1 53.66 25.18 -42.47
CA MET A 1 54.56 24.03 -42.19
C MET A 1 55.73 23.95 -43.18
N ASN A 2 56.23 25.07 -43.73
CA ASN A 2 57.05 25.05 -44.96
C ASN A 2 58.56 24.89 -44.74
N LYS A 3 59.02 24.61 -43.52
CA LYS A 3 60.47 24.51 -43.21
C LYS A 3 61.02 23.07 -43.13
N LYS A 4 60.16 22.04 -43.04
CA LYS A 4 60.61 20.64 -42.90
C LYS A 4 60.68 19.86 -44.23
N PHE A 5 59.98 20.30 -45.27
CA PHE A 5 59.94 19.61 -46.57
C PHE A 5 61.20 19.82 -47.43
N LEU A 6 61.88 20.96 -47.30
CA LEU A 6 63.04 21.29 -48.15
C LEU A 6 64.32 20.50 -47.79
N SER A 7 64.48 20.03 -46.55
CA SER A 7 65.77 19.45 -46.12
C SER A 7 65.96 18.00 -46.55
N VAL A 8 64.90 17.28 -46.91
CA VAL A 8 64.96 15.85 -47.28
C VAL A 8 65.24 15.67 -48.77
N ILE A 9 64.73 16.56 -49.62
CA ILE A 9 64.96 16.55 -51.08
C ILE A 9 66.39 16.98 -51.43
N LEU A 10 66.99 17.89 -50.64
CA LEU A 10 68.32 18.42 -50.93
C LEU A 10 69.47 17.44 -50.61
N PHE A 11 69.24 16.46 -49.73
CA PHE A 11 70.27 15.52 -49.30
C PHE A 11 70.43 14.29 -50.22
N SER A 12 69.45 14.01 -51.07
CA SER A 12 69.42 12.82 -51.95
C SER A 12 70.12 13.02 -53.30
N ALA A 13 70.55 14.24 -53.64
CA ALA A 13 71.11 14.60 -54.95
C ALA A 13 72.66 14.64 -55.02
N LEU A 14 73.41 14.25 -53.97
CA LEU A 14 74.85 14.59 -53.85
C LEU A 14 75.82 13.43 -53.52
N MET A 15 75.73 12.27 -54.20
CA MET A 15 76.75 11.19 -54.08
C MET A 15 77.13 10.56 -55.45
N VAL A 16 77.99 11.30 -56.18
CA VAL A 16 79.21 10.99 -56.96
C VAL A 16 79.50 9.57 -57.53
N GLY A 17 80.12 9.53 -58.71
CA GLY A 17 80.64 8.32 -59.38
C GLY A 17 82.17 8.12 -59.51
N THR A 18 82.50 7.09 -60.31
CA THR A 18 83.78 6.64 -60.93
C THR A 18 84.78 5.81 -60.11
N ALA A 19 85.21 4.67 -60.70
CA ALA A 19 86.19 3.70 -60.20
C ALA A 19 87.30 3.43 -61.24
N GLY A 20 88.48 3.01 -60.77
CA GLY A 20 89.63 2.56 -61.57
C GLY A 20 90.26 1.27 -61.00
N THR A 21 90.66 0.41 -61.94
CA THR A 21 91.05 -1.02 -61.88
C THR A 21 92.36 -1.36 -61.15
N PHE A 22 92.59 -2.62 -60.76
CA PHE A 22 93.74 -3.48 -61.17
C PHE A 22 93.62 -4.95 -60.69
N THR A 23 94.16 -5.87 -61.51
CA THR A 23 94.16 -7.35 -61.51
C THR A 23 95.39 -8.00 -60.85
N SER A 24 95.28 -9.24 -60.33
CA SER A 24 96.33 -10.30 -60.40
C SER A 24 95.85 -11.67 -59.87
N CYS A 25 96.20 -12.77 -60.57
CA CYS A 25 95.70 -14.17 -60.41
C CYS A 25 96.53 -15.08 -59.46
N LYS A 26 95.93 -16.14 -58.86
CA LYS A 26 96.31 -17.59 -59.01
C LYS A 26 95.55 -18.63 -58.13
N ASP A 27 95.36 -19.82 -58.74
CA ASP A 27 95.26 -21.23 -58.24
C ASP A 27 93.89 -21.94 -58.27
N TYR A 28 93.83 -23.12 -58.91
CA TYR A 28 92.65 -23.66 -59.62
C TYR A 28 91.78 -24.68 -58.84
N ASP A 29 92.16 -25.12 -57.64
CA ASP A 29 91.29 -25.98 -56.79
C ASP A 29 90.36 -25.15 -55.88
N ASP A 30 90.75 -23.91 -55.54
CA ASP A 30 89.84 -22.92 -54.95
C ASP A 30 88.72 -22.56 -55.92
N ASP A 31 88.97 -22.58 -57.24
CA ASP A 31 88.03 -22.18 -58.28
C ASP A 31 86.73 -23.00 -58.27
N ILE A 32 86.75 -24.29 -57.90
CA ILE A 32 85.53 -25.13 -57.91
C ILE A 32 84.63 -24.85 -56.70
N ASN A 33 85.17 -24.77 -55.48
CA ASN A 33 84.39 -24.36 -54.31
C ASN A 33 83.91 -22.90 -54.45
N ASN A 34 84.76 -22.05 -55.03
CA ASN A 34 84.45 -20.67 -55.37
C ASN A 34 83.31 -20.60 -56.40
N LEU A 35 83.27 -21.46 -57.41
CA LEU A 35 82.16 -21.55 -58.37
C LEU A 35 80.85 -22.05 -57.74
N GLN A 36 80.87 -22.99 -56.80
CA GLN A 36 79.65 -23.43 -56.10
C GLN A 36 79.11 -22.35 -55.16
N GLU A 37 80.00 -21.68 -54.40
CA GLU A 37 79.64 -20.50 -53.61
C GLU A 37 79.15 -19.33 -54.48
N GLN A 38 79.67 -19.18 -55.71
CA GLN A 38 79.14 -18.24 -56.70
C GLN A 38 77.72 -18.58 -57.12
N ILE A 39 77.44 -19.86 -57.42
CA ILE A 39 76.10 -20.32 -57.84
C ILE A 39 75.09 -20.13 -56.70
N ASP A 40 75.44 -20.51 -55.47
CA ASP A 40 74.56 -20.38 -54.30
C ASP A 40 74.36 -18.91 -53.93
N GLY A 41 75.40 -18.09 -54.02
CA GLY A 41 75.32 -16.63 -53.88
C GLY A 41 74.43 -16.00 -54.94
N GLN A 42 74.62 -16.33 -56.22
CA GLN A 42 73.78 -15.84 -57.33
C GLN A 42 72.30 -16.22 -57.15
N ASN A 43 72.01 -17.46 -56.73
CA ASN A 43 70.64 -17.89 -56.44
C ASN A 43 70.00 -17.10 -55.28
N GLY A 44 70.76 -16.87 -54.20
CA GLY A 44 70.32 -16.06 -53.07
C GLY A 44 70.04 -14.59 -53.45
N LEU A 45 70.91 -13.97 -54.24
CA LEU A 45 70.70 -12.61 -54.75
C LEU A 45 69.56 -12.53 -55.77
N SER A 46 69.32 -13.57 -56.58
CA SER A 46 68.20 -13.62 -57.52
C SER A 46 66.84 -13.56 -56.82
N ALA A 47 66.71 -14.26 -55.67
CA ALA A 47 65.53 -14.16 -54.82
C ALA A 47 65.35 -12.75 -54.22
N LYS A 48 66.44 -12.13 -53.75
CA LYS A 48 66.41 -10.74 -53.25
C LYS A 48 66.06 -9.74 -54.36
N ILE A 49 66.58 -9.89 -55.58
CA ILE A 49 66.22 -9.08 -56.75
C ILE A 49 64.72 -9.22 -57.03
N THR A 50 64.17 -10.43 -57.01
CA THR A 50 62.73 -10.67 -57.24
C THR A 50 61.87 -9.96 -56.18
N ALA A 51 62.30 -9.98 -54.92
CA ALA A 51 61.62 -9.27 -53.83
C ALA A 51 61.68 -7.74 -54.05
N VAL A 52 62.85 -7.21 -54.41
CA VAL A 52 63.05 -5.79 -54.72
C VAL A 52 62.22 -5.37 -55.95
N GLU A 53 62.17 -6.18 -57.01
CA GLU A 53 61.31 -5.97 -58.19
C GLU A 53 59.83 -5.90 -57.82
N SER A 54 59.38 -6.75 -56.89
CA SER A 54 58.01 -6.76 -56.38
C SER A 54 57.70 -5.49 -55.59
N SER A 55 58.61 -5.05 -54.70
CA SER A 55 58.46 -3.78 -53.96
C SER A 55 58.42 -2.56 -54.90
N ILE A 56 59.27 -2.52 -55.94
CA ILE A 56 59.21 -1.46 -56.95
C ILE A 56 57.84 -1.48 -57.67
N SER A 57 57.34 -2.64 -58.05
CA SER A 57 56.04 -2.77 -58.73
C SER A 57 54.88 -2.31 -57.84
N ASN A 58 54.93 -2.61 -56.54
CA ASN A 58 53.97 -2.13 -55.56
C ASN A 58 54.03 -0.61 -55.39
N LEU A 59 55.24 -0.03 -55.31
CA LEU A 59 55.43 1.42 -55.28
C LEU A 59 54.89 2.10 -56.54
N GLN A 60 55.12 1.53 -57.72
CA GLN A 60 54.61 2.06 -59.00
C GLN A 60 53.07 2.04 -59.07
N SER A 61 52.46 0.95 -58.60
CA SER A 61 51.00 0.82 -58.55
C SER A 61 50.39 1.82 -57.57
N ALA A 62 50.98 1.95 -56.38
CA ALA A 62 50.56 2.94 -55.39
C ALA A 62 50.72 4.38 -55.88
N GLN A 63 51.82 4.68 -56.58
CA GLN A 63 52.06 5.99 -57.17
C GLN A 63 50.99 6.36 -58.21
N SER A 64 50.55 5.39 -59.02
CA SER A 64 49.46 5.59 -59.99
C SER A 64 48.13 5.91 -59.30
N GLY A 65 47.87 5.28 -58.15
CA GLY A 65 46.73 5.59 -57.28
C GLY A 65 46.79 7.02 -56.74
N LEU A 66 47.92 7.39 -56.11
CA LEU A 66 48.16 8.74 -55.59
C LEU A 66 48.06 9.81 -56.68
N GLN A 67 48.53 9.53 -57.89
CA GLN A 67 48.44 10.46 -59.03
C GLN A 67 46.99 10.74 -59.44
N SER A 68 46.12 9.74 -59.34
CA SER A 68 44.69 9.88 -59.63
C SER A 68 43.98 10.71 -58.55
N GLU A 69 44.33 10.53 -57.28
CA GLU A 69 43.78 11.29 -56.15
C GLU A 69 44.26 12.75 -56.14
N ILE A 70 45.54 13.00 -56.46
CA ILE A 70 46.16 14.34 -56.44
C ILE A 70 45.74 15.20 -57.64
N ALA A 71 45.29 14.61 -58.76
CA ALA A 71 44.80 15.37 -59.92
C ALA A 71 43.63 16.33 -59.58
N ALA A 72 42.95 16.12 -58.46
CA ALA A 72 41.89 16.99 -57.94
C ALA A 72 42.41 18.11 -56.99
N ALA A 73 43.62 18.01 -56.44
CA ALA A 73 44.17 18.94 -55.45
C ALA A 73 45.08 20.01 -56.09
N LYS A 74 44.69 21.28 -55.95
CA LYS A 74 45.30 22.47 -56.60
C LYS A 74 46.65 22.95 -56.00
N ASP A 75 47.43 22.08 -55.36
CA ASP A 75 48.67 22.48 -54.68
C ASP A 75 49.93 22.03 -55.46
N GLU A 76 50.69 22.99 -56.00
CA GLU A 76 51.86 22.74 -56.86
C GLU A 76 52.99 22.01 -56.10
N ALA A 77 53.07 22.18 -54.77
CA ALA A 77 54.06 21.50 -53.94
C ALA A 77 53.85 19.98 -53.88
N SER A 78 52.60 19.54 -53.81
CA SER A 78 52.24 18.11 -53.79
C SER A 78 52.49 17.44 -55.13
N LYS A 79 52.24 18.16 -56.25
CA LYS A 79 52.61 17.69 -57.59
C LYS A 79 54.12 17.55 -57.76
N ALA A 80 54.89 18.51 -57.24
CA ALA A 80 56.35 18.46 -57.30
C ALA A 80 56.93 17.30 -56.47
N ALA A 81 56.36 17.03 -55.29
CA ALA A 81 56.75 15.88 -54.47
C ALA A 81 56.44 14.54 -55.17
N LEU A 82 55.28 14.42 -55.82
CA LEU A 82 54.91 13.24 -56.59
C LEU A 82 55.86 13.00 -57.78
N ALA A 83 56.17 14.05 -58.54
CA ALA A 83 57.10 13.96 -59.67
C ALA A 83 58.53 13.60 -59.22
N ALA A 84 58.97 14.08 -58.06
CA ALA A 84 60.25 13.68 -57.48
C ALA A 84 60.25 12.20 -57.05
N GLN A 85 59.15 11.70 -56.50
CA GLN A 85 58.98 10.29 -56.14
C GLN A 85 58.97 9.39 -57.38
N GLU A 86 58.29 9.81 -58.46
CA GLU A 86 58.27 9.13 -59.77
C GLU A 86 59.69 8.97 -60.33
N ALA A 87 60.46 10.05 -60.33
CA ALA A 87 61.84 10.04 -60.80
C ALA A 87 62.74 9.11 -59.94
N ALA A 88 62.55 9.09 -58.63
CA ALA A 88 63.32 8.25 -57.72
C ALA A 88 63.01 6.75 -57.90
N ILE A 89 61.73 6.39 -58.11
CA ILE A 89 61.31 5.01 -58.42
C ILE A 89 61.87 4.57 -59.77
N ALA A 90 61.81 5.43 -60.80
CA ALA A 90 62.37 5.14 -62.11
C ALA A 90 63.90 4.93 -62.06
N ALA A 91 64.62 5.74 -61.26
CA ALA A 91 66.06 5.57 -61.04
C ALA A 91 66.38 4.26 -60.31
N ALA A 92 65.65 3.92 -59.24
CA ALA A 92 65.82 2.66 -58.52
C ALA A 92 65.58 1.45 -59.44
N LYS A 93 64.58 1.52 -60.33
CA LYS A 93 64.31 0.49 -61.33
C LYS A 93 65.45 0.34 -62.35
N ALA A 94 65.96 1.45 -62.87
CA ALA A 94 67.06 1.42 -63.83
C ALA A 94 68.36 0.85 -63.23
N GLU A 95 68.65 1.20 -61.98
CA GLU A 95 69.79 0.65 -61.25
C GLU A 95 69.61 -0.85 -60.94
N LEU A 96 68.39 -1.28 -60.58
CA LEU A 96 68.10 -2.70 -60.38
C LEU A 96 68.28 -3.53 -61.65
N GLU A 97 67.85 -3.02 -62.82
CA GLU A 97 68.09 -3.69 -64.10
C GLU A 97 69.59 -3.79 -64.42
N LYS A 98 70.37 -2.77 -64.04
CA LYS A 98 71.83 -2.82 -64.17
C LYS A 98 72.45 -3.87 -63.24
N VAL A 99 72.02 -3.90 -61.97
CA VAL A 99 72.44 -4.90 -60.98
C VAL A 99 72.07 -6.32 -61.43
N LYS A 100 70.91 -6.49 -62.06
CA LYS A 100 70.44 -7.76 -62.63
C LYS A 100 71.32 -8.23 -63.80
N ALA A 101 71.72 -7.32 -64.69
CA ALA A 101 72.65 -7.63 -65.76
C ALA A 101 74.06 -7.95 -65.22
N GLU A 102 74.56 -7.15 -64.26
CA GLU A 102 75.86 -7.39 -63.61
C GLU A 102 75.91 -8.74 -62.88
N LEU A 103 74.79 -9.18 -62.26
CA LEU A 103 74.70 -10.48 -61.58
C LEU A 103 74.91 -11.67 -62.52
N GLN A 104 74.48 -11.58 -63.79
CA GLN A 104 74.63 -12.66 -64.77
C GLN A 104 76.10 -12.91 -65.17
N GLU A 105 76.96 -11.92 -65.00
CA GLU A 105 78.37 -11.96 -65.43
C GLU A 105 79.36 -11.99 -64.23
N ALA A 106 78.85 -12.02 -62.99
CA ALA A 106 79.66 -11.83 -61.78
C ALA A 106 80.40 -13.09 -61.30
N ASP A 107 81.67 -12.90 -60.92
CA ASP A 107 82.45 -13.86 -60.12
C ASP A 107 82.19 -13.67 -58.60
N LYS A 108 82.88 -14.44 -57.73
CA LYS A 108 82.65 -14.41 -56.28
C LYS A 108 82.91 -13.06 -55.63
N ALA A 109 83.92 -12.31 -56.10
CA ALA A 109 84.18 -10.97 -55.59
C ALA A 109 83.10 -9.98 -56.09
N GLY A 110 82.64 -10.17 -57.33
CA GLY A 110 81.52 -9.44 -57.91
C GLY A 110 80.20 -9.64 -57.15
N ILE A 111 79.92 -10.85 -56.66
CA ILE A 111 78.68 -11.15 -55.91
C ILE A 111 78.57 -10.33 -54.61
N ALA A 112 79.66 -10.21 -53.84
CA ALA A 112 79.66 -9.40 -52.62
C ALA A 112 79.42 -7.90 -52.90
N ALA A 113 80.04 -7.37 -53.96
CA ALA A 113 79.82 -5.98 -54.38
C ALA A 113 78.39 -5.73 -54.90
N ILE A 114 77.78 -6.72 -55.57
CA ILE A 114 76.39 -6.66 -56.02
C ILE A 114 75.43 -6.75 -54.83
N GLU A 115 75.74 -7.55 -53.80
CA GLU A 115 74.92 -7.62 -52.59
C GLU A 115 74.88 -6.28 -51.86
N GLU A 116 76.01 -5.58 -51.78
CA GLU A 116 76.09 -4.22 -51.21
C GLU A 116 75.25 -3.22 -52.02
N LYS A 117 75.38 -3.22 -53.37
CA LYS A 117 74.53 -2.38 -54.25
C LYS A 117 73.05 -2.71 -54.09
N LEU A 118 72.69 -3.99 -53.97
CA LEU A 118 71.30 -4.41 -53.79
C LEU A 118 70.77 -3.98 -52.41
N ALA A 119 71.59 -4.02 -51.38
CA ALA A 119 71.25 -3.51 -50.05
C ALA A 119 71.03 -1.97 -50.09
N GLU A 120 71.86 -1.23 -50.83
CA GLU A 120 71.66 0.21 -51.04
C GLU A 120 70.34 0.50 -51.79
N ILE A 121 70.06 -0.23 -52.87
CA ILE A 121 68.78 -0.11 -53.61
C ILE A 121 67.60 -0.47 -52.71
N SER A 122 67.69 -1.54 -51.93
CA SER A 122 66.66 -1.96 -50.98
C SER A 122 66.43 -0.90 -49.89
N GLY A 123 67.50 -0.27 -49.37
CA GLY A 123 67.40 0.82 -48.39
C GLY A 123 66.72 2.07 -48.98
N ARG A 124 67.03 2.41 -50.24
CA ARG A 124 66.33 3.48 -50.97
C ARG A 124 64.85 3.17 -51.16
N ILE A 125 64.50 1.92 -51.47
CA ILE A 125 63.10 1.48 -51.63
C ILE A 125 62.33 1.54 -50.32
N GLN A 126 62.91 1.08 -49.21
CA GLN A 126 62.29 1.22 -47.88
C GLN A 126 62.06 2.69 -47.52
N THR A 127 62.99 3.58 -47.88
CA THR A 127 62.84 5.03 -47.69
C THR A 127 61.67 5.58 -48.53
N LEU A 128 61.51 5.10 -49.77
CA LEU A 128 60.40 5.48 -50.64
C LEU A 128 59.04 4.95 -50.13
N GLU A 129 59.00 3.74 -49.55
CA GLU A 129 57.81 3.18 -48.89
C GLU A 129 57.39 4.01 -47.67
N GLN A 130 58.34 4.43 -46.83
CA GLN A 130 58.04 5.32 -45.69
C GLN A 130 57.56 6.71 -46.14
N PHE A 131 58.14 7.24 -47.22
CA PHE A 131 57.72 8.52 -47.80
C PHE A 131 56.28 8.45 -48.34
N LYS A 132 55.88 7.31 -48.95
CA LYS A 132 54.49 7.04 -49.37
C LYS A 132 53.52 7.13 -48.18
N THR A 133 53.76 6.38 -47.10
CA THR A 133 52.89 6.37 -45.91
C THR A 133 52.76 7.77 -45.29
N THR A 134 53.85 8.54 -45.26
CA THR A 134 53.85 9.91 -44.75
C THR A 134 53.02 10.86 -45.64
N THR A 135 53.03 10.63 -46.96
CA THR A 135 52.27 11.41 -47.93
C THR A 135 50.77 11.13 -47.82
N GLU A 136 50.37 9.86 -47.71
CA GLU A 136 48.98 9.43 -47.49
C GLU A 136 48.39 10.07 -46.22
N ALA A 137 49.11 9.98 -45.09
CA ALA A 137 48.68 10.58 -43.82
C ALA A 137 48.60 12.12 -43.86
N THR A 138 49.38 12.78 -44.73
CA THR A 138 49.33 14.24 -44.91
C THR A 138 48.12 14.65 -45.75
N LEU A 139 47.79 13.87 -46.78
CA LEU A 139 46.61 14.10 -47.64
C LEU A 139 45.31 13.98 -46.84
N GLU A 140 45.18 12.99 -45.95
CA GLU A 140 44.01 12.86 -45.07
C GLU A 140 43.82 14.08 -44.17
N LYS A 141 44.90 14.59 -43.57
CA LYS A 141 44.85 15.80 -42.72
C LYS A 141 44.46 17.04 -43.52
N LEU A 142 44.92 17.15 -44.76
CA LEU A 142 44.59 18.27 -45.64
C LEU A 142 43.11 18.23 -46.06
N ALA A 143 42.57 17.04 -46.36
CA ALA A 143 41.16 16.85 -46.67
C ALA A 143 40.24 17.25 -45.49
N ALA A 144 40.60 16.86 -44.26
CA ALA A 144 39.87 17.27 -43.06
C ALA A 144 39.90 18.81 -42.86
N ALA A 145 41.04 19.45 -43.12
CA ALA A 145 41.16 20.91 -43.03
C ALA A 145 40.33 21.65 -44.09
N ASP A 146 40.24 21.11 -45.31
CA ASP A 146 39.40 21.67 -46.38
C ASP A 146 37.90 21.63 -46.00
N VAL A 147 37.43 20.52 -45.44
CA VAL A 147 36.04 20.40 -44.94
C VAL A 147 35.76 21.44 -43.83
N ALA A 148 36.69 21.62 -42.89
CA ALA A 148 36.54 22.61 -41.82
C ALA A 148 36.52 24.06 -42.34
N LEU A 149 37.35 24.38 -43.34
CA LEU A 149 37.36 25.69 -43.99
C LEU A 149 36.08 25.93 -44.79
N GLN A 150 35.56 24.93 -45.50
CA GLN A 150 34.29 25.04 -46.23
C GLN A 150 33.10 25.32 -45.30
N SER A 151 33.07 24.65 -44.14
CA SER A 151 32.09 24.95 -43.09
C SER A 151 32.20 26.40 -42.61
N SER A 152 33.43 26.86 -42.32
CA SER A 152 33.69 28.25 -41.89
C SER A 152 33.29 29.29 -42.94
N ILE A 153 33.56 29.02 -44.23
CA ILE A 153 33.15 29.89 -45.35
C ILE A 153 31.62 29.95 -45.47
N THR A 154 30.93 28.84 -45.23
CA THR A 154 29.47 28.78 -45.29
C THR A 154 28.85 29.64 -44.18
N THR A 155 29.37 29.54 -42.95
CA THR A 155 28.96 30.41 -41.84
C THR A 155 29.22 31.88 -42.14
N LEU A 156 30.43 32.24 -42.58
CA LEU A 156 30.77 33.62 -42.93
C LEU A 156 29.88 34.18 -44.06
N LYS A 157 29.47 33.36 -45.04
CA LYS A 157 28.52 33.78 -46.07
C LYS A 157 27.14 34.10 -45.50
N ALA A 158 26.66 33.31 -44.55
CA ALA A 158 25.40 33.59 -43.86
C ALA A 158 25.50 34.91 -43.05
N ASP A 159 26.60 35.10 -42.32
CA ASP A 159 26.86 36.33 -41.57
C ASP A 159 26.94 37.57 -42.47
N VAL A 160 27.63 37.46 -43.62
CA VAL A 160 27.70 38.54 -44.61
C VAL A 160 26.32 38.85 -45.20
N ALA A 161 25.49 37.85 -45.44
CA ALA A 161 24.12 38.06 -45.93
C ALA A 161 23.25 38.76 -44.88
N ALA A 162 23.32 38.35 -43.61
CA ALA A 162 22.63 38.99 -42.50
C ALA A 162 23.10 40.45 -42.31
N ASN A 163 24.42 40.67 -42.39
CA ASN A 163 25.00 42.01 -42.34
C ASN A 163 24.56 42.89 -43.52
N ALA A 164 24.46 42.34 -44.72
CA ALA A 164 23.95 43.06 -45.89
C ALA A 164 22.48 43.46 -45.71
N GLU A 165 21.65 42.59 -45.13
CA GLU A 165 20.26 42.92 -44.78
C GLU A 165 20.20 44.05 -43.74
N GLN A 166 21.05 43.99 -42.72
CA GLN A 166 21.13 45.01 -41.68
C GLN A 166 21.64 46.35 -42.23
N ILE A 167 22.65 46.34 -43.10
CA ILE A 167 23.12 47.55 -43.81
C ILE A 167 22.00 48.12 -44.67
N GLY A 168 21.19 47.29 -45.33
CA GLY A 168 20.02 47.72 -46.09
C GLY A 168 18.98 48.42 -45.21
N LYS A 169 18.66 47.85 -44.05
CA LYS A 169 17.78 48.47 -43.04
C LYS A 169 18.35 49.80 -42.53
N ASN A 170 19.64 49.82 -42.20
CA ASN A 170 20.32 51.03 -41.73
C ASN A 170 20.34 52.11 -42.81
N LYS A 171 20.58 51.77 -44.08
CA LYS A 171 20.54 52.70 -45.21
C LYS A 171 19.14 53.29 -45.37
N ALA A 172 18.09 52.47 -45.36
CA ALA A 172 16.71 52.96 -45.46
C ALA A 172 16.35 53.88 -44.30
N ALA A 173 16.80 53.56 -43.08
CA ALA A 173 16.62 54.42 -41.91
C ALA A 173 17.35 55.76 -42.05
N ILE A 174 18.60 55.74 -42.54
CA ILE A 174 19.38 56.97 -42.79
C ILE A 174 18.73 57.81 -43.90
N GLU A 175 18.27 57.20 -45.00
CA GLU A 175 17.56 57.91 -46.07
C GLU A 175 16.26 58.54 -45.56
N ALA A 176 15.51 57.85 -44.70
CA ALA A 176 14.34 58.41 -44.03
C ALA A 176 14.71 59.58 -43.08
N GLN A 177 15.81 59.48 -42.35
CA GLN A 177 16.32 60.57 -41.51
C GLN A 177 16.79 61.77 -42.33
N ILE A 178 17.45 61.54 -43.48
CA ILE A 178 17.85 62.61 -44.40
C ILE A 178 16.61 63.31 -44.96
N ALA A 179 15.60 62.57 -45.40
CA ALA A 179 14.35 63.13 -45.88
C ALA A 179 13.64 63.97 -44.80
N ALA A 180 13.55 63.44 -43.57
CA ALA A 180 13.00 64.16 -42.43
C ALA A 180 13.82 65.42 -42.08
N LEU A 181 15.15 65.34 -42.19
CA LEU A 181 16.04 66.47 -41.95
C LEU A 181 15.90 67.55 -43.03
N ASP A 182 15.73 67.17 -44.29
CA ASP A 182 15.53 68.13 -45.38
C ASP A 182 14.13 68.76 -45.33
N GLU A 183 13.10 68.01 -44.92
CA GLU A 183 11.78 68.56 -44.62
C GLU A 183 11.83 69.53 -43.43
N TYR A 184 12.59 69.19 -42.38
CA TYR A 184 12.87 70.06 -41.24
C TYR A 184 13.65 71.32 -41.64
N LYS A 185 14.66 71.21 -42.51
CA LYS A 185 15.36 72.38 -43.07
C LYS A 185 14.42 73.23 -43.90
N GLY A 186 13.58 72.64 -44.75
CA GLY A 186 12.63 73.38 -45.57
C GLY A 186 11.61 74.16 -44.74
N THR A 187 11.09 73.54 -43.68
CA THR A 187 10.19 74.21 -42.72
C THR A 187 10.91 75.30 -41.94
N ASN A 188 12.15 75.07 -41.49
CA ASN A 188 12.94 76.10 -40.82
C ASN A 188 13.38 77.24 -41.75
N ASP A 189 13.73 76.96 -43.00
CA ASP A 189 14.07 77.99 -43.99
C ASP A 189 12.85 78.86 -44.30
N ALA A 190 11.66 78.25 -44.40
CA ALA A 190 10.40 78.99 -44.52
C ALA A 190 10.11 79.84 -43.26
N ALA A 191 10.33 79.28 -42.07
CA ALA A 191 10.16 80.00 -40.80
C ALA A 191 11.17 81.14 -40.63
N ILE A 192 12.43 80.93 -41.02
CA ILE A 192 13.49 81.95 -41.02
C ILE A 192 13.17 83.04 -42.04
N ALA A 193 12.68 82.70 -43.23
CA ALA A 193 12.23 83.68 -44.22
C ALA A 193 11.06 84.52 -43.69
N ALA A 194 10.09 83.89 -43.03
CA ALA A 194 8.97 84.59 -42.38
C ALA A 194 9.44 85.49 -41.23
N LEU A 195 10.29 84.98 -40.34
CA LEU A 195 10.88 85.75 -39.24
C LEU A 195 11.74 86.90 -39.75
N LYS A 196 12.46 86.73 -40.86
CA LYS A 196 13.24 87.79 -41.49
C LYS A 196 12.34 88.87 -42.08
N ALA A 197 11.23 88.48 -42.72
CA ALA A 197 10.22 89.43 -43.19
C ALA A 197 9.54 90.18 -42.01
N ASP A 198 9.27 89.49 -40.91
CA ASP A 198 8.72 90.10 -39.69
C ASP A 198 9.74 91.00 -38.98
N LEU A 199 11.03 90.63 -38.97
CA LEU A 199 12.15 91.45 -38.50
C LEU A 199 12.35 92.70 -39.36
N GLU A 200 12.21 92.60 -40.68
CA GLU A 200 12.26 93.76 -41.58
C GLU A 200 11.09 94.72 -41.31
N LYS A 201 9.89 94.20 -41.03
CA LYS A 201 8.73 95.00 -40.61
C LYS A 201 8.94 95.64 -39.22
N LEU A 202 9.52 94.91 -38.27
CA LEU A 202 9.90 95.43 -36.95
C LEU A 202 10.98 96.51 -37.03
N GLN A 203 12.00 96.34 -37.88
CA GLN A 203 13.04 97.35 -38.13
C GLN A 203 12.49 98.60 -38.82
N ALA A 204 11.41 98.48 -39.59
CA ALA A 204 10.66 99.61 -40.14
C ALA A 204 9.77 100.33 -39.10
N GLY A 205 9.66 99.80 -37.87
CA GLY A 205 8.98 100.46 -36.75
C GLY A 205 7.47 100.21 -36.65
N GLU A 206 6.91 99.24 -37.38
CA GLU A 206 5.48 98.93 -37.36
C GLU A 206 5.17 97.71 -36.47
N LEU A 207 5.02 97.97 -35.17
CA LEU A 207 4.56 96.96 -34.20
C LEU A 207 3.03 97.00 -34.12
N THR A 208 2.35 96.08 -34.83
CA THR A 208 0.88 96.00 -34.84
C THR A 208 0.34 95.11 -33.71
N GLU A 209 -0.89 95.36 -33.23
CA GLU A 209 -1.54 94.56 -32.17
C GLU A 209 -1.61 93.06 -32.50
N GLU A 210 -1.68 92.70 -33.78
CA GLU A 210 -1.69 91.31 -34.26
C GLU A 210 -0.34 90.59 -34.04
N MET A 211 0.78 91.32 -34.13
CA MET A 211 2.11 90.78 -33.85
C MET A 211 2.33 90.60 -32.35
N ALA A 212 1.81 91.50 -31.52
CA ALA A 212 1.84 91.35 -30.06
C ALA A 212 1.01 90.13 -29.59
N ALA A 213 -0.15 89.89 -30.21
CA ALA A 213 -0.97 88.71 -29.93
C ALA A 213 -0.30 87.39 -30.38
N LYS A 214 0.41 87.38 -31.52
CA LYS A 214 1.19 86.22 -31.97
C LYS A 214 2.37 85.89 -31.07
N ILE A 215 3.07 86.91 -30.54
CA ILE A 215 4.15 86.70 -29.56
C ILE A 215 3.60 86.08 -28.26
N ALA A 216 2.46 86.56 -27.76
CA ALA A 216 1.80 85.98 -26.59
C ALA A 216 1.36 84.51 -26.83
N ALA A 217 0.83 84.21 -28.01
CA ALA A 217 0.44 82.85 -28.40
C ALA A 217 1.65 81.89 -28.50
N GLN A 218 2.76 82.31 -29.13
CA GLN A 218 3.97 81.50 -29.23
C GLN A 218 4.62 81.24 -27.86
N VAL A 219 4.58 82.20 -26.93
CA VAL A 219 5.06 81.98 -25.56
C VAL A 219 4.18 80.96 -24.83
N THR A 220 2.85 81.00 -25.03
CA THR A 220 1.94 79.99 -24.45
C THR A 220 2.15 78.60 -25.06
N GLU A 221 2.40 78.50 -26.36
CA GLU A 221 2.60 77.21 -27.05
C GLU A 221 3.95 76.55 -26.69
N VAL A 222 5.04 77.30 -26.66
CA VAL A 222 6.39 76.75 -26.39
C VAL A 222 6.63 76.49 -24.90
N VAL A 223 6.17 77.38 -24.01
CA VAL A 223 6.27 77.16 -22.56
C VAL A 223 5.23 76.13 -22.12
N GLY A 224 4.02 76.16 -22.69
CA GLY A 224 2.98 75.17 -22.44
C GLY A 224 3.42 73.75 -22.79
N ALA A 225 3.95 73.52 -23.99
CA ALA A 225 4.43 72.19 -24.39
C ALA A 225 5.57 71.65 -23.51
N LYS A 226 6.49 72.52 -23.06
CA LYS A 226 7.55 72.12 -22.11
C LYS A 226 7.02 71.88 -20.70
N LEU A 227 6.05 72.67 -20.25
CA LEU A 227 5.37 72.47 -18.97
C LEU A 227 4.51 71.21 -18.99
N ASP A 228 3.89 70.87 -20.13
CA ASP A 228 3.13 69.63 -20.34
C ASP A 228 4.05 68.41 -20.37
N LEU A 229 5.27 68.51 -20.95
CA LEU A 229 6.27 67.45 -20.92
C LEU A 229 6.81 67.20 -19.50
N ILE A 230 7.08 68.28 -18.76
CA ILE A 230 7.48 68.21 -17.34
C ILE A 230 6.33 67.66 -16.50
N SER A 231 5.11 68.14 -16.70
CA SER A 231 3.89 67.69 -16.02
C SER A 231 3.62 66.19 -16.32
N ALA A 232 3.78 65.75 -17.57
CA ALA A 232 3.66 64.35 -17.96
C ALA A 232 4.73 63.48 -17.30
N ALA A 233 5.98 63.94 -17.22
CA ALA A 233 7.06 63.23 -16.53
C ALA A 233 6.82 63.14 -15.01
N PHE A 234 6.29 64.20 -14.38
CA PHE A 234 5.87 64.18 -12.97
C PHE A 234 4.60 63.34 -12.73
N SER A 235 3.69 63.24 -13.70
CA SER A 235 2.46 62.44 -13.58
C SER A 235 2.68 60.92 -13.67
N LYS A 236 3.85 60.48 -14.17
CA LYS A 236 4.25 59.07 -14.27
C LYS A 236 5.36 58.69 -13.28
N ALA A 237 5.84 59.67 -12.52
CA ALA A 237 6.78 59.51 -11.43
C ALA A 237 6.29 58.51 -10.40
N VAL A 238 7.11 57.54 -10.01
CA VAL A 238 6.73 56.65 -8.91
C VAL A 238 6.84 57.41 -7.60
N THR A 239 5.73 57.50 -6.86
CA THR A 239 5.66 58.17 -5.56
C THR A 239 5.46 57.20 -4.39
N HIS A 240 5.07 55.96 -4.68
CA HIS A 240 4.90 54.91 -3.69
C HIS A 240 5.17 53.54 -4.32
N VAL A 241 5.85 52.68 -3.56
CA VAL A 241 6.14 51.29 -3.92
C VAL A 241 5.78 50.43 -2.71
N GLU A 242 5.06 49.34 -2.95
CA GLU A 242 4.65 48.39 -1.92
C GLU A 242 4.98 46.98 -2.37
N LEU A 243 5.43 46.16 -1.43
CA LEU A 243 5.67 44.75 -1.65
C LEU A 243 4.38 43.98 -1.36
N LEU A 244 3.96 43.10 -2.26
CA LEU A 244 2.76 42.30 -2.07
C LEU A 244 3.13 40.89 -1.61
N SER A 245 2.40 40.40 -0.59
CA SER A 245 2.47 39.00 -0.17
C SER A 245 1.89 38.12 -1.29
N TYR A 246 2.77 37.65 -2.18
CA TYR A 246 2.40 36.87 -3.35
C TYR A 246 3.49 35.83 -3.63
N SER A 247 3.10 34.57 -3.75
CA SER A 247 3.98 33.48 -4.16
C SER A 247 3.73 33.15 -5.64
N PHE A 248 4.81 33.00 -6.42
CA PHE A 248 4.74 32.70 -7.85
C PHE A 248 4.62 31.19 -8.16
N GLY A 249 4.22 30.35 -7.18
CA GLY A 249 4.04 28.90 -7.34
C GLY A 249 2.99 28.27 -6.41
N SER A 250 2.68 26.98 -6.60
CA SER A 250 1.82 26.19 -5.70
C SER A 250 2.59 25.77 -4.45
N LYS A 251 2.03 26.02 -3.26
CA LYS A 251 2.63 25.71 -1.94
C LYS A 251 2.73 24.22 -1.62
N THR A 252 2.13 23.33 -2.42
CA THR A 252 1.87 21.97 -1.93
C THR A 252 2.96 20.95 -2.26
N ASP A 253 3.79 21.18 -3.28
CA ASP A 253 4.52 20.06 -3.90
C ASP A 253 5.97 20.32 -4.33
N ASN A 254 6.57 21.51 -4.21
CA ASN A 254 7.94 21.77 -4.70
C ASN A 254 9.02 21.58 -3.62
N ILE A 255 10.24 21.14 -3.98
CA ILE A 255 11.40 21.07 -3.06
C ILE A 255 11.97 22.47 -2.79
N ILE A 256 11.96 23.34 -3.81
CA ILE A 256 12.36 24.75 -3.70
C ILE A 256 11.09 25.61 -3.67
N GLU A 257 10.89 26.32 -2.56
CA GLU A 257 9.68 27.10 -2.27
C GLU A 257 9.87 28.57 -2.62
N GLY A 258 8.86 29.18 -3.26
CA GLY A 258 8.73 30.64 -3.32
C GLY A 258 7.85 31.10 -2.16
N GLU A 259 8.44 31.45 -1.01
CA GLU A 259 7.69 31.98 0.13
C GLU A 259 7.49 33.51 0.00
N PRO A 260 6.30 34.04 0.34
CA PRO A 260 6.09 35.48 0.35
C PRO A 260 7.11 36.15 1.27
N PHE A 261 7.75 37.20 0.77
CA PHE A 261 8.74 37.99 1.51
C PHE A 261 10.10 37.28 1.75
N ILE A 262 10.30 36.06 1.25
CA ILE A 262 11.62 35.42 1.26
C ILE A 262 12.12 35.35 -0.18
N MET A 263 13.31 35.90 -0.43
CA MET A 263 13.97 35.86 -1.72
C MET A 263 14.98 34.71 -1.74
N ASP A 264 14.66 33.63 -2.46
CA ASP A 264 15.53 32.48 -2.58
C ASP A 264 16.51 32.63 -3.76
N LEU A 265 17.64 33.28 -3.48
CA LEU A 265 18.76 33.40 -4.44
C LEU A 265 19.92 32.48 -4.07
N ARG A 266 19.66 31.40 -3.33
CA ARG A 266 20.72 30.52 -2.82
C ARG A 266 21.48 29.85 -3.96
N THR A 267 22.75 29.58 -3.70
CA THR A 267 23.63 28.88 -4.64
C THR A 267 24.48 27.87 -3.86
N ALA A 268 24.79 26.75 -4.50
CA ALA A 268 25.72 25.75 -3.98
C ALA A 268 26.83 25.52 -5.00
N GLU A 269 28.05 25.38 -4.49
CA GLU A 269 29.18 24.90 -5.28
C GLU A 269 29.09 23.39 -5.41
N ALA A 270 29.18 22.89 -6.63
CA ALA A 270 29.24 21.46 -6.86
C ALA A 270 30.55 20.89 -6.28
N VAL A 271 30.44 19.87 -5.42
CA VAL A 271 31.61 19.26 -4.75
C VAL A 271 32.21 18.10 -5.54
N GLU A 272 31.47 17.58 -6.51
CA GLU A 272 31.83 16.44 -7.34
C GLU A 272 31.31 16.63 -8.79
N ASP A 273 32.01 16.02 -9.75
CA ASP A 273 31.50 15.90 -11.12
C ASP A 273 30.43 14.80 -11.14
N ARG A 274 29.18 15.16 -11.40
CA ARG A 274 28.06 14.21 -11.44
C ARG A 274 27.07 14.57 -12.53
N VAL A 275 26.61 13.56 -13.27
CA VAL A 275 25.38 13.66 -14.06
C VAL A 275 24.33 12.80 -13.38
N PHE A 276 23.46 13.43 -12.59
CA PHE A 276 22.45 12.72 -11.80
C PHE A 276 21.44 12.03 -12.73
N GLY A 277 21.21 10.74 -12.51
CA GLY A 277 20.38 9.88 -13.34
C GLY A 277 21.05 9.29 -14.59
N LYS A 278 22.35 9.52 -14.82
CA LYS A 278 23.05 8.95 -16.01
C LYS A 278 23.48 7.48 -15.83
N GLY A 279 23.44 6.98 -14.60
CA GLY A 279 24.06 5.71 -14.23
C GLY A 279 25.53 5.91 -13.86
N SER A 280 25.87 5.57 -12.61
CA SER A 280 27.24 5.62 -12.07
C SER A 280 27.50 4.37 -11.23
N SER A 281 28.68 4.25 -10.61
CA SER A 281 28.93 3.22 -9.59
C SER A 281 28.02 3.37 -8.36
N ASP A 282 27.47 4.57 -8.15
CA ASP A 282 26.66 4.94 -7.01
C ASP A 282 25.15 4.91 -7.36
N GLU A 283 24.81 5.04 -8.65
CA GLU A 283 23.44 5.01 -9.17
C GLU A 283 23.31 3.82 -10.12
N VAL A 284 23.53 2.61 -9.61
CA VAL A 284 23.79 1.46 -10.49
C VAL A 284 22.55 1.05 -11.29
N GLU A 285 21.38 1.14 -10.68
CA GLU A 285 20.09 0.82 -11.25
C GLU A 285 19.79 1.73 -12.45
N ALA A 286 20.20 3.01 -12.38
CA ALA A 286 20.08 3.97 -13.48
C ALA A 286 20.96 3.63 -14.69
N ASN A 287 21.89 2.67 -14.62
CA ASN A 287 22.58 2.16 -15.82
C ASN A 287 21.65 1.33 -16.73
N SER A 288 20.52 0.85 -16.20
CA SER A 288 19.59 -0.02 -16.93
C SER A 288 18.40 0.72 -17.55
N TYR A 289 18.18 1.99 -17.16
CA TYR A 289 16.99 2.76 -17.54
C TYR A 289 17.36 4.15 -18.05
N GLU A 290 16.58 4.69 -18.99
CA GLU A 290 16.75 6.07 -19.44
C GLU A 290 16.05 7.03 -18.47
N ILE A 291 16.83 7.74 -17.64
CA ILE A 291 16.28 8.72 -16.71
C ILE A 291 16.05 10.05 -17.44
N ILE A 292 14.83 10.57 -17.36
CA ILE A 292 14.39 11.85 -17.93
C ILE A 292 14.75 13.01 -16.98
N ASN A 293 15.08 14.18 -17.55
CA ASN A 293 15.47 15.41 -16.83
C ASN A 293 16.81 15.33 -16.06
N GLN A 294 17.80 14.60 -16.61
CA GLN A 294 19.15 14.53 -16.02
C GLN A 294 19.76 15.91 -15.79
N LYS A 295 20.51 16.03 -14.68
CA LYS A 295 21.18 17.26 -14.26
C LYS A 295 22.68 17.04 -14.14
N GLU A 296 23.46 17.84 -14.86
CA GLU A 296 24.92 17.90 -14.74
C GLU A 296 25.34 18.89 -13.65
N PHE A 297 26.25 18.43 -12.80
CA PHE A 297 27.00 19.16 -11.79
C PHE A 297 28.48 19.00 -12.12
N LYS A 298 29.21 20.11 -12.20
CA LYS A 298 30.66 20.12 -12.45
C LYS A 298 31.38 20.67 -11.25
N LYS A 299 32.35 19.92 -10.72
CA LYS A 299 33.07 20.27 -9.50
C LYS A 299 33.64 21.68 -9.60
N GLY A 300 33.36 22.51 -8.58
CA GLY A 300 33.76 23.92 -8.52
C GLY A 300 32.84 24.89 -9.26
N GLU A 301 31.87 24.43 -10.05
CA GLU A 301 30.84 25.30 -10.63
C GLU A 301 29.71 25.57 -9.64
N ARG A 302 29.13 26.77 -9.73
CA ARG A 302 27.99 27.22 -8.91
C ARG A 302 26.76 27.44 -9.78
N ALA A 303 25.63 26.89 -9.34
CA ALA A 303 24.34 27.17 -9.96
C ALA A 303 23.75 28.45 -9.38
N PHE A 304 23.46 29.44 -10.23
CA PHE A 304 22.82 30.69 -9.83
C PHE A 304 21.33 30.62 -10.18
N ILE A 305 20.48 30.59 -9.16
CA ILE A 305 19.03 30.60 -9.33
C ILE A 305 18.49 32.04 -9.31
N SER A 306 17.29 32.21 -9.83
CA SER A 306 16.58 33.48 -9.86
C SER A 306 15.24 33.32 -9.16
N ASP A 307 14.83 34.35 -8.43
CA ASP A 307 13.54 34.38 -7.74
C ASP A 307 12.86 35.74 -7.94
N SER A 308 11.58 35.85 -7.61
CA SER A 308 10.77 37.00 -7.99
C SER A 308 9.83 37.48 -6.90
N VAL A 309 9.66 38.80 -6.86
CA VAL A 309 8.70 39.48 -5.99
C VAL A 309 7.65 40.21 -6.81
N LEU A 310 6.48 40.38 -6.22
CA LEU A 310 5.42 41.20 -6.76
C LEU A 310 5.41 42.56 -6.05
N ILE A 311 5.57 43.64 -6.81
CA ILE A 311 5.47 45.00 -6.29
C ILE A 311 4.27 45.73 -6.88
N ARG A 312 3.72 46.67 -6.12
CA ARG A 312 2.72 47.65 -6.55
C ARG A 312 3.34 49.04 -6.56
N VAL A 313 3.21 49.77 -7.66
CA VAL A 313 3.67 51.16 -7.79
C VAL A 313 2.50 52.12 -7.97
N SER A 314 2.64 53.34 -7.44
CA SER A 314 1.71 54.45 -7.67
C SER A 314 2.42 55.65 -8.31
N PRO A 315 1.81 56.30 -9.32
CA PRO A 315 0.50 55.97 -9.92
C PRO A 315 0.56 54.70 -10.79
N ALA A 316 -0.59 54.04 -10.98
CA ALA A 316 -0.67 52.72 -11.62
C ALA A 316 -0.27 52.70 -13.12
N ASN A 317 -0.16 53.87 -13.74
CA ASN A 317 0.30 54.07 -15.12
C ASN A 317 1.82 54.33 -15.21
N ALA A 318 2.56 54.30 -14.09
CA ALA A 318 4.01 54.35 -14.10
C ALA A 318 4.59 53.17 -14.89
N THR A 319 5.66 53.42 -15.64
CA THR A 319 6.38 52.41 -16.42
C THR A 319 7.73 52.17 -15.77
N LEU A 320 8.04 50.92 -15.44
CA LEU A 320 9.30 50.53 -14.82
C LEU A 320 10.22 49.88 -15.85
N THR A 321 11.52 50.16 -15.76
CA THR A 321 12.59 49.46 -16.46
C THR A 321 13.55 48.82 -15.47
N GLU A 322 14.31 47.81 -15.90
CA GLU A 322 15.27 47.09 -15.06
C GLU A 322 16.25 48.02 -14.34
N GLY A 323 16.80 49.03 -15.05
CA GLY A 323 17.75 49.99 -14.49
C GLY A 323 17.15 51.00 -13.49
N GLN A 324 15.83 50.99 -13.29
CA GLN A 324 15.17 51.79 -12.24
C GLN A 324 15.02 51.01 -10.94
N ILE A 325 15.18 49.69 -10.95
CA ILE A 325 14.94 48.85 -9.80
C ILE A 325 16.26 48.48 -9.14
N SER A 326 16.32 48.55 -7.82
CA SER A 326 17.44 48.02 -7.07
C SER A 326 17.01 47.29 -5.81
N PHE A 327 17.83 46.33 -5.40
CA PHE A 327 17.65 45.59 -4.15
C PHE A 327 18.46 46.32 -3.07
N VAL A 328 17.80 46.82 -2.03
CA VAL A 328 18.44 47.69 -1.03
C VAL A 328 18.32 47.10 0.38
N ASN A 329 19.30 47.38 1.23
CA ASN A 329 19.14 47.23 2.68
C ASN A 329 19.26 48.60 3.37
N SER A 330 18.80 48.69 4.60
CA SER A 330 18.72 49.96 5.35
C SER A 330 20.09 50.57 5.70
N ALA A 331 21.19 49.88 5.41
CA ALA A 331 22.44 50.06 6.11
C ALA A 331 23.66 50.18 5.18
N LEU A 332 23.63 49.57 3.99
CA LEU A 332 24.62 49.62 2.90
C LEU A 332 24.08 50.34 1.66
N GLY A 333 22.75 50.51 1.57
CA GLY A 333 22.11 51.08 0.39
C GLY A 333 21.92 50.02 -0.70
N ASN A 334 22.23 50.38 -1.93
CA ASN A 334 22.03 49.56 -3.11
C ASN A 334 23.01 48.35 -3.17
N LEU A 335 22.47 47.16 -3.42
CA LEU A 335 23.18 45.89 -3.51
C LEU A 335 23.39 45.41 -4.96
N ASP A 336 23.34 46.29 -5.97
CA ASP A 336 23.55 45.96 -7.40
C ASP A 336 24.85 45.17 -7.67
N GLU A 337 25.86 45.33 -6.80
CA GLU A 337 27.08 44.54 -6.88
C GLU A 337 26.83 43.06 -6.59
N LEU A 338 25.91 42.70 -5.69
CA LEU A 338 25.63 41.31 -5.28
C LEU A 338 24.37 40.74 -5.95
N VAL A 339 23.33 41.55 -6.12
CA VAL A 339 22.03 41.15 -6.66
C VAL A 339 21.73 42.00 -7.88
N THR A 340 21.41 41.36 -9.00
CA THR A 340 21.02 42.03 -10.24
C THR A 340 19.56 41.79 -10.54
N VAL A 341 18.93 42.77 -11.17
CA VAL A 341 17.58 42.64 -11.71
C VAL A 341 17.70 41.92 -13.05
N GLU A 342 17.17 40.71 -13.12
CA GLU A 342 17.16 39.94 -14.37
C GLU A 342 16.05 40.39 -15.31
N LYS A 343 14.88 40.72 -14.75
CA LYS A 343 13.70 41.06 -15.55
C LYS A 343 12.69 41.86 -14.75
N VAL A 344 12.06 42.85 -15.39
CA VAL A 344 10.92 43.60 -14.84
C VAL A 344 9.76 43.52 -15.83
N GLU A 345 8.62 42.96 -15.40
CA GLU A 345 7.48 42.79 -16.29
C GLU A 345 6.14 43.14 -15.61
N GLN A 346 5.21 43.67 -16.40
CA GLN A 346 3.85 43.94 -15.92
C GLN A 346 3.18 42.62 -15.53
N PHE A 347 2.68 42.55 -14.31
CA PHE A 347 1.99 41.36 -13.82
C PHE A 347 0.54 41.35 -14.33
N LYS A 348 0.15 40.27 -15.03
CA LYS A 348 -1.19 40.11 -15.65
C LYS A 348 -2.14 39.21 -14.86
N GLY A 349 -1.71 38.67 -13.71
CA GLY A 349 -2.52 37.77 -12.89
C GLY A 349 -3.49 38.47 -11.94
N THR A 350 -4.34 37.71 -11.26
CA THR A 350 -5.28 38.22 -10.26
C THR A 350 -4.70 38.03 -8.87
N VAL A 351 -4.51 39.12 -8.12
CA VAL A 351 -4.28 39.05 -6.67
C VAL A 351 -5.68 39.00 -6.03
N THR A 352 -6.01 37.96 -5.27
CA THR A 352 -7.37 37.77 -4.70
C THR A 352 -7.68 38.77 -3.59
N ARG A 353 -7.89 40.04 -3.99
CA ARG A 353 -8.72 41.11 -3.43
C ARG A 353 -8.47 42.38 -4.26
N GLY A 354 -9.30 42.62 -5.29
CA GLY A 354 -9.42 43.92 -5.98
C GLY A 354 -8.88 43.99 -7.43
N VAL A 355 -9.68 44.62 -8.30
CA VAL A 355 -9.68 44.50 -9.78
C VAL A 355 -8.72 45.49 -10.49
N SER A 356 -7.93 44.96 -11.43
CA SER A 356 -7.41 45.45 -12.74
C SER A 356 -6.86 46.89 -12.98
N SER A 357 -5.86 46.96 -13.89
CA SER A 357 -5.12 48.12 -14.46
C SER A 357 -4.20 48.92 -13.50
N ASN A 358 -3.42 48.20 -12.68
CA ASN A 358 -3.25 48.51 -11.26
C ASN A 358 -1.79 48.68 -10.77
N GLY A 359 -0.84 48.99 -11.66
CA GLY A 359 0.54 49.31 -11.25
C GLY A 359 1.31 48.13 -10.66
N LEU A 360 0.96 46.90 -11.03
CA LEU A 360 1.60 45.68 -10.53
C LEU A 360 2.73 45.22 -11.45
N TRP A 361 3.87 44.90 -10.85
CA TRP A 361 5.07 44.49 -11.56
C TRP A 361 5.70 43.27 -10.88
N LYS A 362 6.01 42.24 -11.68
CA LYS A 362 6.87 41.14 -11.27
C LYS A 362 8.32 41.56 -11.51
N VAL A 363 9.13 41.54 -10.46
CA VAL A 363 10.56 41.82 -10.53
C VAL A 363 11.30 40.52 -10.23
N VAL A 364 12.14 40.10 -11.16
CA VAL A 364 12.98 38.91 -11.05
C VAL A 364 14.40 39.34 -10.70
N PHE A 365 14.92 38.80 -9.60
CA PHE A 365 16.26 39.04 -9.11
C PHE A 365 17.11 37.77 -9.24
N LYS A 366 18.42 37.96 -9.39
CA LYS A 366 19.42 36.89 -9.34
C LYS A 366 20.71 37.40 -8.74
N LEU A 367 21.50 36.50 -8.17
CA LEU A 367 22.87 36.85 -7.76
C LEU A 367 23.72 37.24 -8.97
N ASN A 368 24.55 38.27 -8.78
CA ASN A 368 25.50 38.73 -9.77
C ASN A 368 26.67 37.74 -9.86
N LYS A 369 26.69 36.92 -10.91
CA LYS A 369 27.72 35.88 -11.12
C LYS A 369 29.15 36.43 -11.11
N ASP A 370 29.38 37.60 -11.67
CA ASP A 370 30.74 38.17 -11.83
C ASP A 370 31.28 38.75 -10.52
N ASN A 371 30.38 39.17 -9.62
CA ASN A 371 30.73 39.81 -8.35
C ASN A 371 30.46 38.92 -7.13
N TYR A 372 29.86 37.75 -7.31
CA TYR A 372 29.55 36.83 -6.22
C TYR A 372 30.84 36.29 -5.60
N THR A 373 31.02 36.58 -4.31
CA THR A 373 31.99 35.94 -3.42
C THR A 373 31.33 35.70 -2.07
N GLU A 374 31.76 34.69 -1.32
CA GLU A 374 31.27 34.46 0.05
C GLU A 374 31.50 35.70 0.93
N GLU A 375 32.62 36.40 0.71
CA GLU A 375 32.93 37.67 1.37
C GLU A 375 31.91 38.77 1.03
N ASN A 376 31.51 38.92 -0.24
CA ASN A 376 30.53 39.92 -0.66
C ASN A 376 29.11 39.60 -0.15
N LEU A 377 28.75 38.31 -0.12
CA LEU A 377 27.50 37.85 0.49
C LEU A 377 27.47 38.15 2.01
N LEU A 378 28.57 37.88 2.71
CA LEU A 378 28.74 38.18 4.14
C LEU A 378 28.79 39.69 4.43
N LYS A 379 29.42 40.49 3.55
CA LYS A 379 29.42 41.96 3.64
C LYS A 379 28.02 42.53 3.50
N ALA A 380 27.23 42.02 2.54
CA ALA A 380 25.82 42.39 2.40
C ALA A 380 24.99 42.04 3.64
N ALA A 381 25.48 41.11 4.46
CA ALA A 381 24.89 40.71 5.73
C ALA A 381 25.30 41.59 6.94
N LYS A 382 26.21 42.56 6.78
CA LYS A 382 26.72 43.41 7.89
C LYS A 382 27.24 42.66 9.13
N PHE A 383 27.74 41.43 8.99
CA PHE A 383 28.54 40.81 10.05
C PHE A 383 29.98 41.35 10.02
N ASP A 384 30.53 41.75 11.16
CA ASP A 384 31.94 42.16 11.30
C ASP A 384 32.81 40.91 11.12
N TYR A 385 33.22 40.63 9.88
CA TYR A 385 34.06 39.47 9.55
C TYR A 385 35.48 39.73 10.07
N LYS A 386 35.74 39.36 11.32
CA LYS A 386 37.10 39.18 11.80
C LYS A 386 37.58 37.82 11.34
N SER A 387 38.32 37.80 10.23
CA SER A 387 38.98 36.61 9.72
C SER A 387 39.69 35.87 10.86
N GLY A 388 39.31 34.62 11.10
CA GLY A 388 40.14 33.70 11.85
C GLY A 388 39.52 32.97 13.04
N ASN A 389 38.20 33.01 13.28
CA ASN A 389 37.45 31.99 14.04
C ASN A 389 35.94 32.29 14.00
N ALA A 390 35.19 31.66 13.11
CA ALA A 390 33.74 31.58 13.19
C ALA A 390 33.25 30.34 12.42
N GLU A 391 33.05 29.25 13.16
CA GLU A 391 32.25 28.12 12.69
C GLU A 391 30.82 28.60 12.38
N ASP A 392 30.34 28.33 11.16
CA ASP A 392 28.96 28.18 10.61
C ASP A 392 27.76 29.05 11.05
N GLU A 393 27.85 29.86 12.11
CA GLU A 393 26.77 30.68 12.69
C GLU A 393 26.39 31.96 11.91
N PRO A 394 27.32 32.71 11.27
CA PRO A 394 26.98 34.00 10.65
C PRO A 394 26.10 33.89 9.39
N VAL A 395 26.33 32.86 8.57
CA VAL A 395 25.59 32.63 7.32
C VAL A 395 24.15 32.19 7.60
N LYS A 396 23.91 31.47 8.70
CA LYS A 396 22.58 31.05 9.17
C LYS A 396 21.69 32.22 9.59
N LYS A 397 22.26 33.41 9.80
CA LYS A 397 21.57 34.65 10.20
C LYS A 397 21.26 35.60 9.05
N LEU A 398 21.54 35.23 7.79
CA LEU A 398 21.12 36.02 6.61
C LEU A 398 19.59 36.24 6.56
N LYS A 399 18.82 35.28 7.09
CA LYS A 399 17.36 35.39 7.24
C LYS A 399 16.92 36.48 8.21
N ASP A 400 17.81 37.01 9.04
CA ASP A 400 17.51 38.04 10.04
C ASP A 400 17.64 39.47 9.47
N ILE A 401 18.06 39.60 8.20
CA ILE A 401 18.32 40.89 7.55
C ILE A 401 17.19 41.25 6.62
N LEU A 402 16.65 42.45 6.81
CA LEU A 402 15.52 42.96 6.06
C LEU A 402 15.97 43.83 4.89
N TYR A 403 15.46 43.52 3.71
CA TYR A 403 15.72 44.14 2.43
C TYR A 403 14.43 44.77 1.88
N ALA A 404 14.58 45.71 0.95
CA ALA A 404 13.50 46.37 0.25
C ALA A 404 13.80 46.44 -1.25
N VAL A 405 12.75 46.60 -2.06
CA VAL A 405 12.88 46.95 -3.47
C VAL A 405 12.81 48.46 -3.59
N ALA A 406 13.82 49.08 -4.17
CA ALA A 406 13.85 50.50 -4.48
C ALA A 406 13.52 50.73 -5.95
N VAL A 407 12.73 51.77 -6.21
CA VAL A 407 12.45 52.31 -7.55
C VAL A 407 13.02 53.71 -7.62
N THR A 408 14.03 53.88 -8.48
CA THR A 408 14.79 55.12 -8.63
C THR A 408 14.52 55.72 -10.01
N ASP A 409 14.29 57.03 -10.05
CA ASP A 409 14.25 57.77 -11.29
C ASP A 409 15.06 59.08 -11.18
N LYS A 410 15.35 59.66 -12.35
CA LYS A 410 16.25 60.83 -12.50
C LYS A 410 15.58 61.93 -13.33
N PRO A 411 14.59 62.65 -12.78
CA PRO A 411 14.05 63.83 -13.43
C PRO A 411 15.10 64.97 -13.43
N GLY A 412 15.85 65.09 -14.53
CA GLY A 412 16.95 66.07 -14.65
C GLY A 412 18.19 65.61 -13.89
N ASP A 413 18.83 66.52 -13.14
CA ASP A 413 20.03 66.23 -12.33
C ASP A 413 19.72 65.77 -10.89
N VAL A 414 18.44 65.54 -10.56
CA VAL A 414 18.00 65.13 -9.22
C VAL A 414 17.57 63.66 -9.26
N GLU A 415 18.20 62.84 -8.43
CA GLU A 415 17.86 61.43 -8.24
C GLU A 415 16.86 61.31 -7.08
N ARG A 416 15.71 60.67 -7.32
CA ARG A 416 14.74 60.31 -6.27
C ARG A 416 14.53 58.81 -6.26
N SER A 417 14.45 58.24 -5.06
CA SER A 417 14.24 56.81 -4.87
C SER A 417 13.10 56.58 -3.88
N VAL A 418 12.22 55.63 -4.20
CA VAL A 418 11.11 55.20 -3.35
C VAL A 418 11.28 53.71 -3.08
N THR A 419 11.29 53.32 -1.80
CA THR A 419 11.47 51.93 -1.41
C THR A 419 10.15 51.31 -0.95
N THR A 420 10.05 49.99 -1.07
CA THR A 420 9.10 49.22 -0.26
C THR A 420 9.44 49.32 1.23
N GLY A 421 8.59 48.72 2.09
CA GLY A 421 9.01 48.36 3.44
C GLY A 421 10.21 47.40 3.40
N TYR A 422 11.05 47.45 4.44
CA TYR A 422 12.12 46.47 4.66
C TYR A 422 11.52 45.20 5.24
N GLU A 423 10.98 44.36 4.37
CA GLU A 423 10.22 43.14 4.73
C GLU A 423 10.78 41.89 4.06
N LEU A 424 11.68 42.04 3.07
CA LEU A 424 12.29 40.91 2.37
C LEU A 424 13.44 40.32 3.16
N THR A 425 13.60 39.00 3.16
CA THR A 425 14.79 38.31 3.67
C THR A 425 15.43 37.47 2.56
N LEU A 426 16.72 37.16 2.66
CA LEU A 426 17.37 36.20 1.76
C LEU A 426 17.28 34.79 2.36
N GLY A 427 17.08 33.78 1.51
CA GLY A 427 17.12 32.37 1.94
C GLY A 427 18.47 31.98 2.55
N SER A 428 18.47 31.14 3.59
CA SER A 428 19.67 30.61 4.23
C SER A 428 20.33 29.50 3.41
N VAL A 429 21.66 29.53 3.27
CA VAL A 429 22.46 28.59 2.43
C VAL A 429 21.98 27.14 2.55
N TYR A 430 21.99 26.44 1.40
CA TYR A 430 21.60 25.03 1.32
C TYR A 430 22.38 24.17 2.31
N THR A 431 21.66 23.42 3.15
CA THR A 431 22.26 22.41 4.02
C THR A 431 22.11 21.06 3.34
N PRO A 432 23.19 20.47 2.79
CA PRO A 432 23.13 19.17 2.13
C PRO A 432 22.60 18.10 3.10
N GLN A 433 21.85 17.14 2.57
CA GLN A 433 21.39 15.97 3.32
C GLN A 433 22.20 14.75 2.91
N TYR A 434 22.61 13.92 3.86
CA TYR A 434 23.39 12.68 3.60
C TYR A 434 22.75 11.42 4.18
N LYS A 435 21.44 11.49 4.44
CA LYS A 435 20.61 10.35 4.80
C LYS A 435 19.27 10.50 4.10
N LEU A 436 18.94 9.59 3.19
CA LEU A 436 17.67 9.62 2.48
C LEU A 436 16.51 9.20 3.39
N SER A 437 15.48 10.04 3.45
CA SER A 437 14.27 9.87 4.25
C SER A 437 13.06 10.17 3.38
N PHE A 438 12.13 9.21 3.28
CA PHE A 438 10.89 9.37 2.54
C PHE A 438 9.78 8.49 3.14
N LYS A 439 8.55 8.75 2.73
CA LYS A 439 7.38 7.94 3.05
C LYS A 439 6.66 7.51 1.77
N VAL A 440 6.00 6.36 1.83
CA VAL A 440 5.10 5.86 0.79
C VAL A 440 3.68 5.97 1.34
N ASN A 441 2.89 6.88 0.78
CA ASN A 441 1.68 7.44 1.41
C ASN A 441 1.97 7.87 2.86
N ASP A 442 1.38 7.19 3.84
CA ASP A 442 1.53 7.49 5.27
C ASP A 442 2.54 6.59 5.99
N LYS A 443 3.20 5.65 5.29
CA LYS A 443 4.19 4.73 5.86
C LYS A 443 5.62 5.25 5.65
N ASP A 444 6.37 5.43 6.73
CA ASP A 444 7.78 5.81 6.64
C ASP A 444 8.60 4.68 6.00
N VAL A 445 9.62 5.01 5.19
CA VAL A 445 10.51 4.03 4.57
C VAL A 445 11.10 3.05 5.59
N ASN A 446 11.34 3.50 6.84
CA ASN A 446 11.87 2.67 7.91
C ASN A 446 10.91 1.57 8.39
N ASP A 447 9.61 1.73 8.13
CA ASP A 447 8.57 0.76 8.50
C ASP A 447 8.21 -0.20 7.34
N LEU A 448 8.80 0.03 6.15
CA LEU A 448 8.58 -0.80 4.97
C LEU A 448 9.69 -1.83 4.82
N ARG A 449 9.30 -3.08 4.56
CA ARG A 449 10.25 -4.17 4.29
C ARG A 449 11.05 -3.89 3.00
N ASN A 450 12.37 -4.06 3.04
CA ASN A 450 13.24 -4.12 1.87
C ASN A 450 13.62 -5.58 1.53
N ARG A 451 14.51 -5.82 0.56
CA ARG A 451 15.09 -7.15 0.28
C ARG A 451 16.62 -7.09 0.32
N PHE A 452 17.14 -6.53 1.40
CA PHE A 452 18.59 -6.38 1.58
C PHE A 452 19.26 -7.74 1.87
N GLN A 453 18.63 -8.59 2.68
CA GLN A 453 19.22 -9.87 3.09
C GLN A 453 18.46 -11.06 2.52
N TYR A 454 17.13 -10.98 2.52
CA TYR A 454 16.23 -12.04 2.14
C TYR A 454 15.16 -11.54 1.19
N ALA A 455 14.93 -12.29 0.14
CA ALA A 455 13.69 -12.16 -0.61
C ALA A 455 12.50 -12.52 0.28
N GLU A 456 11.31 -12.27 -0.24
CA GLU A 456 10.09 -12.63 0.42
C GLU A 456 10.03 -14.13 0.72
N ASP A 457 10.54 -15.01 -0.15
CA ASP A 457 10.54 -16.47 0.06
C ASP A 457 11.67 -17.01 0.96
N GLY A 458 12.42 -16.12 1.62
CA GLY A 458 13.57 -16.46 2.46
C GLY A 458 14.81 -16.84 1.67
N THR A 459 14.81 -16.73 0.33
CA THR A 459 16.03 -16.87 -0.46
C THR A 459 16.97 -15.68 -0.23
N LEU A 460 18.28 -15.93 -0.26
CA LEU A 460 19.27 -14.87 -0.10
C LEU A 460 19.36 -14.02 -1.37
N THR A 461 19.23 -12.70 -1.22
CA THR A 461 19.49 -11.72 -2.27
C THR A 461 20.99 -11.40 -2.32
N ALA A 462 21.72 -12.14 -3.16
CA ALA A 462 23.17 -12.01 -3.29
C ALA A 462 23.61 -12.05 -4.76
N ASP A 463 24.79 -11.49 -5.05
CA ASP A 463 25.39 -11.58 -6.37
C ASP A 463 25.80 -13.01 -6.74
N ALA A 464 26.24 -13.23 -7.99
CA ALA A 464 26.71 -14.52 -8.48
C ALA A 464 27.90 -15.12 -7.68
N SER A 465 28.59 -14.29 -6.88
CA SER A 465 29.67 -14.68 -5.97
C SER A 465 29.19 -14.91 -4.54
N LYS A 466 27.88 -14.88 -4.29
CA LYS A 466 27.21 -14.96 -2.98
C LYS A 466 27.59 -13.82 -2.02
N LYS A 467 27.96 -12.66 -2.55
CA LYS A 467 28.12 -11.44 -1.75
C LYS A 467 26.74 -10.79 -1.59
N LEU A 468 26.34 -10.52 -0.35
CA LEU A 468 25.08 -9.83 -0.06
C LEU A 468 25.09 -8.42 -0.66
N PHE A 469 23.93 -7.97 -1.16
CA PHE A 469 23.75 -6.61 -1.66
C PHE A 469 23.45 -5.67 -0.48
N TYR A 470 24.46 -4.90 -0.07
CA TYR A 470 24.31 -3.98 1.05
C TYR A 470 23.65 -2.66 0.62
N ASP A 471 22.70 -2.13 1.42
CA ASP A 471 22.26 -0.73 1.33
C ASP A 471 23.30 0.11 2.08
N TYR A 472 23.97 1.01 1.38
CA TYR A 472 25.07 1.80 1.92
C TYR A 472 24.54 3.05 2.64
N ALA A 473 25.30 3.53 3.63
CA ALA A 473 25.04 4.82 4.26
C ALA A 473 26.30 5.69 4.19
N TRP A 474 26.14 7.01 4.05
CA TRP A 474 27.30 7.91 4.09
C TRP A 474 27.95 7.88 5.48
N ASN A 475 29.28 7.81 5.54
CA ASN A 475 30.00 8.03 6.79
C ASN A 475 30.03 9.53 7.07
N VAL A 476 29.41 9.95 8.17
CA VAL A 476 29.31 11.37 8.54
C VAL A 476 30.00 11.65 9.86
N ASP A 477 30.60 12.84 9.98
CA ASP A 477 31.20 13.32 11.22
C ASP A 477 30.15 13.76 12.26
N GLY A 478 30.59 14.20 13.44
CA GLY A 478 29.71 14.68 14.51
C GLY A 478 28.88 15.93 14.14
N ASN A 479 29.20 16.60 13.04
CA ASN A 479 28.49 17.75 12.50
C ASN A 479 27.58 17.38 11.31
N GLY A 480 27.54 16.10 10.93
CA GLY A 480 26.72 15.60 9.84
C GLY A 480 27.32 15.77 8.44
N ASN A 481 28.62 16.07 8.30
CA ASN A 481 29.28 16.17 7.00
C ASN A 481 29.88 14.84 6.57
N ARG A 482 29.88 14.53 5.25
CA ARG A 482 30.54 13.34 4.70
C ARG A 482 32.04 13.34 5.02
N ILE A 483 32.56 12.20 5.48
CA ILE A 483 33.98 11.98 5.75
C ILE A 483 34.69 11.60 4.45
N GLU A 484 35.82 12.25 4.17
CA GLU A 484 36.70 11.97 3.03
C GLU A 484 37.98 11.27 3.52
N GLU A 485 38.30 10.12 2.93
CA GLU A 485 39.57 9.40 3.15
C GLU A 485 40.27 9.14 1.82
N ASN A 486 41.59 9.38 1.76
CA ASN A 486 42.41 9.18 0.56
C ASN A 486 41.88 9.86 -0.72
N GLY A 487 41.13 10.96 -0.60
CA GLY A 487 40.58 11.70 -1.74
C GLY A 487 39.25 11.14 -2.26
N SER A 488 38.53 10.33 -1.47
CA SER A 488 37.19 9.82 -1.81
C SER A 488 36.29 9.82 -0.58
N TYR A 489 35.01 10.14 -0.79
CA TYR A 489 34.01 10.08 0.28
C TYR A 489 33.75 8.63 0.66
N VAL A 490 33.77 8.35 1.96
CA VAL A 490 33.62 7.00 2.48
C VAL A 490 32.14 6.73 2.78
N SER A 491 31.62 5.64 2.23
CA SER A 491 30.37 5.04 2.70
C SER A 491 30.69 4.03 3.81
N ILE A 492 29.83 3.94 4.80
CA ILE A 492 29.85 2.86 5.77
C ILE A 492 29.20 1.65 5.09
N ASP A 493 30.03 0.66 4.78
CA ASP A 493 29.56 -0.72 4.58
C ASP A 493 29.31 -1.34 5.96
N ALA A 494 28.36 -2.26 6.07
CA ALA A 494 28.24 -3.11 7.24
C ALA A 494 29.48 -4.02 7.32
N THR A 495 30.59 -3.53 7.88
CA THR A 495 31.79 -4.35 8.06
C THR A 495 32.44 -4.14 9.43
N THR A 496 32.55 -5.23 10.20
CA THR A 496 33.88 -5.67 10.66
C THR A 496 33.92 -7.18 10.91
N LYS A 497 35.04 -7.78 10.50
CA LYS A 497 35.34 -9.21 10.48
C LYS A 497 35.61 -9.79 11.87
N TYR A 498 35.13 -11.01 12.13
CA TYR A 498 35.96 -12.11 12.68
C TYR A 498 35.54 -13.48 12.12
N ASP A 499 36.49 -14.10 11.40
CA ASP A 499 36.52 -15.49 10.90
C ASP A 499 35.52 -15.96 9.82
N THR A 500 36.03 -16.93 9.06
CA THR A 500 35.76 -17.22 7.65
C THR A 500 34.35 -17.70 7.23
N TRP A 501 33.35 -17.79 8.11
CA TRP A 501 32.05 -18.39 7.74
C TRP A 501 30.89 -17.85 8.57
N ARG A 502 30.49 -16.59 8.31
CA ARG A 502 29.15 -15.97 8.48
C ARG A 502 29.32 -14.45 8.61
N ASP A 503 28.88 -13.71 7.60
CA ASP A 503 28.65 -12.25 7.67
C ASP A 503 27.42 -11.96 8.56
N GLN A 504 27.46 -12.38 9.83
CA GLN A 504 26.51 -11.95 10.86
C GLN A 504 27.24 -11.00 11.80
N ASP A 505 27.22 -9.70 11.47
CA ASP A 505 27.39 -8.63 12.45
C ASP A 505 26.40 -7.49 12.16
N LEU A 506 25.17 -7.74 12.62
CA LEU A 506 24.16 -6.72 12.89
C LEU A 506 24.63 -5.85 14.07
N TRP A 507 25.25 -4.69 13.85
CA TRP A 507 25.28 -3.69 14.92
C TRP A 507 25.28 -2.21 14.50
N TRP A 508 24.40 -1.46 15.18
CA TRP A 508 24.31 -0.01 15.36
C TRP A 508 24.35 0.86 14.10
N GLY A 509 23.32 0.72 13.26
CA GLY A 509 22.95 1.79 12.31
C GLY A 509 22.61 1.34 10.89
N GLY A 510 22.81 0.06 10.56
CA GLY A 510 22.43 -0.51 9.26
C GLY A 510 20.93 -0.65 9.06
N ASP A 511 20.51 -0.70 7.79
CA ASP A 511 19.13 -0.89 7.36
C ASP A 511 18.65 -2.34 7.63
N ASN A 512 17.90 -2.54 8.72
CA ASN A 512 17.45 -3.87 9.19
C ASN A 512 15.98 -4.19 8.84
N ARG A 513 15.43 -3.54 7.81
CA ARG A 513 14.01 -3.66 7.47
C ARG A 513 13.60 -5.08 7.00
N ASP A 514 14.57 -5.94 6.70
CA ASP A 514 14.40 -7.29 6.14
C ASP A 514 15.19 -8.40 6.89
N LYS A 515 15.46 -8.21 8.18
CA LYS A 515 16.05 -9.30 9.00
C LYS A 515 15.03 -10.45 9.16
N GLU A 516 15.51 -11.70 9.20
CA GLU A 516 14.73 -12.87 9.67
C GLU A 516 14.00 -12.54 10.99
N GLY A 517 12.66 -12.56 10.97
CA GLY A 517 11.80 -12.15 12.09
C GLY A 517 11.40 -10.66 12.12
N SER A 518 11.68 -9.88 11.07
CA SER A 518 11.19 -8.50 10.90
C SER A 518 9.66 -8.46 10.90
N ARG A 519 9.09 -7.47 11.61
CA ARG A 519 7.64 -7.20 11.63
C ARG A 519 7.20 -6.25 10.50
N ASN A 520 8.16 -5.72 9.74
CA ASN A 520 7.86 -4.78 8.67
C ASN A 520 7.19 -5.52 7.51
N SER A 521 6.24 -4.86 6.87
CA SER A 521 5.49 -5.38 5.72
C SER A 521 5.87 -4.62 4.45
N PHE A 522 5.63 -5.22 3.30
CA PHE A 522 5.66 -4.48 2.03
C PHE A 522 4.57 -3.42 1.99
N PHE A 523 4.76 -2.38 1.19
CA PHE A 523 3.67 -1.48 0.84
C PHE A 523 2.66 -2.25 -0.04
N SER A 524 1.37 -1.96 0.06
CA SER A 524 0.32 -2.70 -0.66
C SER A 524 -0.53 -1.76 -1.48
N THR A 525 -0.82 -2.09 -2.74
CA THR A 525 -1.68 -1.29 -3.63
C THR A 525 -2.38 -2.16 -4.66
N LYS A 526 -3.52 -1.72 -5.20
CA LYS A 526 -4.17 -2.39 -6.34
C LYS A 526 -3.58 -1.97 -7.67
N VAL A 527 -3.81 -2.79 -8.70
CA VAL A 527 -3.56 -2.37 -10.10
C VAL A 527 -4.35 -1.10 -10.39
N GLY A 528 -3.66 -0.08 -10.91
CA GLY A 528 -4.18 1.23 -11.25
C GLY A 528 -4.46 2.16 -10.07
N GLU A 529 -4.26 1.70 -8.83
CA GLU A 529 -4.38 2.56 -7.65
C GLU A 529 -3.15 3.46 -7.50
N LYS A 530 -3.40 4.72 -7.15
CA LYS A 530 -2.36 5.74 -7.01
C LYS A 530 -1.80 5.75 -5.60
N PHE A 531 -0.48 5.84 -5.50
CA PHE A 531 0.24 6.06 -4.25
C PHE A 531 1.33 7.11 -4.45
N THR A 532 1.87 7.66 -3.37
CA THR A 532 2.87 8.73 -3.45
C THR A 532 4.16 8.36 -2.75
N VAL A 533 5.29 8.67 -3.36
CA VAL A 533 6.62 8.69 -2.72
C VAL A 533 6.94 10.13 -2.37
N GLU A 534 7.06 10.46 -1.09
CA GLU A 534 7.27 11.83 -0.60
C GLU A 534 8.53 11.91 0.27
N LEU A 535 9.44 12.85 -0.03
CA LEU A 535 10.61 13.14 0.80
C LEU A 535 10.17 13.63 2.19
N ASN A 536 10.68 12.98 3.25
CA ASN A 536 10.26 13.20 4.63
C ASN A 536 11.29 14.08 5.37
N TYR A 537 11.28 15.38 5.07
CA TYR A 537 12.10 16.43 5.69
C TYR A 537 11.24 17.63 6.09
N ASN A 538 11.74 18.48 7.00
CA ASN A 538 11.17 19.81 7.21
C ASN A 538 11.58 20.76 6.06
N ASP A 539 10.93 21.92 5.96
CA ASP A 539 11.10 22.84 4.83
C ASP A 539 12.53 23.43 4.76
N GLU A 540 13.20 23.59 5.91
CA GLU A 540 14.60 24.03 5.96
C GLU A 540 15.54 22.97 5.35
N ASN A 541 15.42 21.70 5.76
CA ASN A 541 16.31 20.62 5.33
C ASN A 541 16.02 20.15 3.90
N ILE A 542 14.75 20.12 3.49
CA ILE A 542 14.39 19.67 2.15
C ILE A 542 15.00 20.58 1.08
N SER A 543 15.15 21.87 1.38
CA SER A 543 15.73 22.83 0.45
C SER A 543 17.18 22.52 0.05
N GLY A 544 17.91 21.72 0.85
CA GLY A 544 19.24 21.24 0.49
C GLY A 544 19.26 20.26 -0.70
N ILE A 545 18.14 19.59 -0.93
CA ILE A 545 17.94 18.62 -2.01
C ILE A 545 17.57 19.38 -3.29
N TYR A 546 18.13 19.00 -4.43
CA TYR A 546 17.77 19.52 -5.75
C TYR A 546 16.56 18.78 -6.32
N GLY A 547 16.60 17.45 -6.25
CA GLY A 547 15.58 16.58 -6.83
C GLY A 547 15.83 15.12 -6.54
N PHE A 548 14.84 14.29 -6.88
CA PHE A 548 14.91 12.84 -6.72
C PHE A 548 14.18 12.13 -7.86
N TYR A 549 14.43 10.83 -8.01
CA TYR A 549 13.72 9.95 -8.95
C TYR A 549 13.53 8.55 -8.35
N VAL A 550 12.60 7.79 -8.93
CA VAL A 550 12.32 6.39 -8.56
C VAL A 550 12.60 5.50 -9.77
N VAL A 551 13.27 4.36 -9.55
CA VAL A 551 13.54 3.31 -10.54
C VAL A 551 13.16 1.94 -9.99
N LEU A 552 13.17 0.91 -10.83
CA LEU A 552 13.07 -0.47 -10.38
C LEU A 552 14.38 -0.91 -9.69
N ASP A 553 14.27 -1.62 -8.57
CA ASP A 553 15.41 -2.12 -7.75
C ASP A 553 16.06 -3.37 -8.39
N ALA A 554 16.54 -3.21 -9.63
CA ALA A 554 16.88 -4.31 -10.53
C ALA A 554 17.95 -5.27 -10.00
N GLN A 555 18.89 -4.78 -9.19
CA GLN A 555 19.98 -5.61 -8.66
C GLN A 555 19.53 -6.65 -7.64
N ARG A 556 18.41 -6.38 -6.97
CA ARG A 556 17.88 -7.20 -5.86
C ARG A 556 16.67 -8.05 -6.29
N ALA A 557 16.43 -8.14 -7.60
CA ALA A 557 15.54 -9.15 -8.17
C ALA A 557 16.19 -10.55 -8.03
N VAL A 558 15.41 -11.55 -7.65
CA VAL A 558 15.88 -12.88 -7.27
C VAL A 558 16.05 -13.77 -8.51
N GLU A 559 17.23 -14.39 -8.64
CA GLU A 559 17.66 -15.18 -9.80
C GLU A 559 17.08 -16.61 -9.92
N SER A 560 16.14 -17.03 -9.06
CA SER A 560 15.59 -18.41 -9.17
C SER A 560 14.84 -18.66 -10.50
N ALA A 561 14.59 -17.60 -11.28
CA ALA A 561 14.72 -17.64 -12.73
C ALA A 561 15.04 -16.23 -13.26
N PRO A 562 15.61 -16.07 -14.47
CA PRO A 562 15.71 -14.79 -15.19
C PRO A 562 14.37 -14.04 -15.40
N SER A 563 13.27 -14.50 -14.79
CA SER A 563 11.90 -14.07 -15.01
C SER A 563 11.45 -12.90 -14.13
N GLU A 564 11.98 -12.68 -12.92
CA GLU A 564 11.44 -11.62 -12.03
C GLU A 564 11.75 -10.22 -12.57
N ILE A 565 13.02 -9.90 -12.81
CA ILE A 565 13.38 -8.62 -13.43
C ILE A 565 12.82 -8.50 -14.86
N THR A 566 12.68 -9.62 -15.57
CA THR A 566 11.99 -9.64 -16.88
C THR A 566 10.51 -9.29 -16.74
N ALA A 567 9.85 -9.75 -15.67
CA ALA A 567 8.46 -9.40 -15.36
C ALA A 567 8.35 -7.93 -14.99
N TRP A 568 9.18 -7.43 -14.07
CA TRP A 568 9.20 -6.01 -13.68
C TRP A 568 9.46 -5.10 -14.90
N ASN A 569 10.45 -5.43 -15.73
CA ASN A 569 10.73 -4.71 -16.97
C ASN A 569 9.56 -4.78 -17.97
N SER A 570 8.77 -5.85 -17.95
CA SER A 570 7.56 -5.95 -18.78
C SER A 570 6.43 -5.04 -18.28
N TYR A 571 6.46 -4.62 -17.02
CA TYR A 571 5.49 -3.71 -16.41
C TYR A 571 5.93 -2.24 -16.48
N GLU A 572 7.23 -1.97 -16.64
CA GLU A 572 7.85 -0.63 -16.58
C GLU A 572 7.07 0.44 -17.35
N ALA A 573 6.67 0.16 -18.60
CA ALA A 573 5.95 1.11 -19.45
C ALA A 573 4.55 1.48 -18.93
N ASP A 574 3.96 0.62 -18.09
CA ASP A 574 2.63 0.80 -17.49
C ASP A 574 2.73 1.29 -16.03
N ILE A 575 3.93 1.54 -15.51
CA ILE A 575 4.14 2.14 -14.18
C ILE A 575 4.37 3.65 -14.35
N GLU A 576 3.44 4.46 -13.83
CA GLU A 576 3.59 5.92 -13.83
C GLU A 576 4.52 6.37 -12.68
N GLY A 577 5.29 7.44 -12.93
CA GLY A 577 6.17 8.06 -11.94
C GLY A 577 7.61 7.52 -11.89
N LEU A 578 7.96 6.52 -12.72
CA LEU A 578 9.32 6.01 -12.85
C LEU A 578 10.22 6.90 -13.72
N ASN A 579 11.53 6.72 -13.53
CA ASN A 579 12.60 7.16 -14.43
C ASN A 579 12.58 8.65 -14.78
N THR A 580 12.02 9.50 -13.91
CA THR A 580 11.94 10.94 -14.14
C THR A 580 12.43 11.69 -12.91
N ILE A 581 13.45 12.53 -13.09
CA ILE A 581 13.90 13.43 -12.03
C ILE A 581 12.83 14.51 -11.83
N THR A 582 12.37 14.60 -10.58
CA THR A 582 11.46 15.65 -10.12
C THR A 582 12.19 16.61 -9.20
N THR A 583 11.82 17.88 -9.28
CA THR A 583 12.14 18.91 -8.27
C THR A 583 10.98 19.13 -7.31
N ASN A 584 9.97 18.25 -7.37
CA ASN A 584 8.84 18.24 -6.44
C ASN A 584 9.17 17.39 -5.22
N ARG A 585 8.57 17.72 -4.07
CA ARG A 585 8.71 17.01 -2.79
C ARG A 585 8.14 15.60 -2.86
N LYS A 586 7.18 15.35 -3.76
CA LYS A 586 6.55 14.05 -3.98
C LYS A 586 6.42 13.68 -5.44
N ILE A 587 6.44 12.37 -5.70
CA ILE A 587 6.07 11.73 -6.98
C ILE A 587 4.80 10.93 -6.73
N GLU A 588 3.79 11.12 -7.59
CA GLU A 588 2.64 10.23 -7.68
C GLU A 588 3.01 9.04 -8.58
N MET A 589 2.72 7.84 -8.10
CA MET A 589 3.00 6.58 -8.75
C MET A 589 1.72 5.76 -8.92
N SER A 590 1.65 4.96 -9.98
CA SER A 590 0.58 3.98 -10.21
C SER A 590 1.14 2.79 -10.98
N ILE A 591 0.65 1.59 -10.70
CA ILE A 591 1.06 0.35 -11.39
C ILE A 591 -0.13 -0.13 -12.21
N ASN A 592 -0.15 0.20 -13.50
CA ASN A 592 -1.33 -0.06 -14.36
C ASN A 592 -1.26 -1.41 -15.11
N ALA A 593 -0.16 -2.14 -15.00
CA ALA A 593 0.00 -3.46 -15.59
C ALA A 593 -0.90 -4.48 -14.87
N GLU A 594 -1.96 -4.98 -15.51
CA GLU A 594 -2.81 -6.04 -14.94
C GLU A 594 -2.03 -7.30 -14.58
N LYS A 595 -0.95 -7.61 -15.32
CA LYS A 595 -0.10 -8.77 -15.06
C LYS A 595 0.71 -8.66 -13.78
N ALA A 596 0.85 -7.45 -13.22
CA ALA A 596 1.49 -7.25 -11.94
C ALA A 596 0.63 -7.70 -10.75
N ASP A 597 -0.67 -7.99 -10.95
CA ASP A 597 -1.54 -8.49 -9.88
C ASP A 597 -0.99 -9.81 -9.28
N GLY A 598 -0.72 -9.81 -7.98
CA GLY A 598 -0.09 -10.92 -7.24
C GLY A 598 1.45 -10.85 -7.17
N ASP A 599 2.09 -9.91 -7.85
CA ASP A 599 3.55 -9.75 -7.84
C ASP A 599 4.02 -8.77 -6.75
N ILE A 600 5.30 -8.89 -6.38
CA ILE A 600 6.01 -7.92 -5.56
C ILE A 600 7.01 -7.21 -6.46
N ILE A 601 6.93 -5.88 -6.49
CA ILE A 601 7.79 -5.03 -7.33
C ILE A 601 8.71 -4.21 -6.42
N GLY A 602 10.01 -4.29 -6.66
CA GLY A 602 11.03 -3.51 -5.97
C GLY A 602 11.25 -2.14 -6.62
N PHE A 603 11.25 -1.09 -5.81
CA PHE A 603 11.54 0.28 -6.22
C PHE A 603 12.71 0.85 -5.43
N ARG A 604 13.54 1.67 -6.07
CA ARG A 604 14.66 2.37 -5.45
C ARG A 604 14.59 3.87 -5.72
N VAL A 605 14.75 4.65 -4.65
CA VAL A 605 14.70 6.11 -4.67
C VAL A 605 16.12 6.66 -4.60
N TYR A 606 16.46 7.54 -5.55
CA TYR A 606 17.71 8.30 -5.56
C TYR A 606 17.41 9.79 -5.41
N ALA A 607 18.18 10.49 -4.59
CA ALA A 607 18.08 11.94 -4.44
C ALA A 607 19.46 12.60 -4.48
N VAL A 608 19.53 13.82 -5.01
CA VAL A 608 20.76 14.62 -5.12
C VAL A 608 20.59 15.98 -4.46
N ASN A 609 21.63 16.44 -3.79
CA ASN A 609 21.73 17.77 -3.20
C ASN A 609 22.02 18.86 -4.25
N ASN A 610 21.75 20.12 -3.92
CA ASN A 610 22.08 21.26 -4.78
C ASN A 610 23.60 21.41 -5.04
N ASN A 611 24.46 20.81 -4.21
CA ASN A 611 25.91 20.74 -4.42
C ASN A 611 26.35 19.51 -5.26
N GLY A 612 25.43 18.79 -5.88
CA GLY A 612 25.71 17.63 -6.73
C GLY A 612 26.06 16.34 -5.98
N SER A 613 26.15 16.35 -4.65
CA SER A 613 26.33 15.13 -3.85
C SER A 613 25.04 14.33 -3.73
N LEU A 614 25.12 12.99 -3.70
CA LEU A 614 23.96 12.16 -3.42
C LEU A 614 23.53 12.25 -1.96
N VAL A 615 22.22 12.18 -1.74
CA VAL A 615 21.62 12.14 -0.39
C VAL A 615 21.83 10.80 0.30
N ASP A 616 21.99 9.73 -0.49
CA ASP A 616 22.35 8.39 -0.03
C ASP A 616 23.36 7.79 -1.02
N PRO A 617 24.35 7.01 -0.59
CA PRO A 617 25.40 6.52 -1.48
C PRO A 617 24.87 5.68 -2.65
N ASP A 618 23.85 4.85 -2.41
CA ASP A 618 23.29 3.92 -3.39
C ASP A 618 21.74 3.97 -3.47
N GLY A 619 21.15 5.06 -3.00
CA GLY A 619 19.70 5.22 -2.90
C GLY A 619 19.07 4.31 -1.84
N LYS A 620 17.74 4.35 -1.73
CA LYS A 620 17.00 3.50 -0.77
C LYS A 620 15.83 2.79 -1.41
N ALA A 621 15.72 1.50 -1.15
CA ALA A 621 14.65 0.67 -1.70
C ALA A 621 13.42 0.58 -0.80
N PHE A 622 12.28 0.33 -1.44
CA PHE A 622 11.03 -0.14 -0.84
C PHE A 622 10.34 -1.09 -1.83
N TYR A 623 9.47 -1.96 -1.33
CA TYR A 623 8.84 -3.00 -2.12
C TYR A 623 7.32 -2.90 -2.00
N VAL A 624 6.65 -3.13 -3.12
CA VAL A 624 5.19 -3.02 -3.25
C VAL A 624 4.62 -4.37 -3.63
N ALA A 625 3.74 -4.91 -2.78
CA ALA A 625 2.87 -6.02 -3.12
C ALA A 625 1.66 -5.48 -3.89
N VAL A 626 1.50 -5.92 -5.13
CA VAL A 626 0.42 -5.49 -6.02
C VAL A 626 -0.71 -6.51 -5.92
N GLY A 627 -1.90 -6.05 -5.51
CA GLY A 627 -3.09 -6.88 -5.43
C GLY A 627 -4.18 -6.31 -4.52
N ASP A 628 -5.40 -6.83 -4.65
CA ASP A 628 -6.54 -6.38 -3.85
C ASP A 628 -6.50 -6.92 -2.40
N ILE A 629 -5.63 -6.32 -1.60
CA ILE A 629 -5.38 -6.70 -0.20
C ILE A 629 -6.55 -6.27 0.74
N ASP A 630 -7.40 -5.34 0.29
CA ASP A 630 -8.51 -4.78 1.09
C ASP A 630 -9.91 -5.22 0.64
N ALA A 631 -10.06 -5.92 -0.49
CA ALA A 631 -11.35 -6.53 -0.82
C ALA A 631 -11.61 -7.71 0.14
N MET A 632 -12.42 -7.43 1.15
CA MET A 632 -13.23 -8.45 1.82
C MET A 632 -14.05 -9.18 0.76
N THR A 633 -13.50 -10.26 0.21
CA THR A 633 -14.15 -11.01 -0.87
C THR A 633 -15.27 -11.90 -0.32
N THR A 634 -15.19 -12.28 0.96
CA THR A 634 -16.17 -13.16 1.60
C THR A 634 -16.45 -12.71 3.04
N THR A 635 -17.74 -12.49 3.35
CA THR A 635 -18.24 -12.32 4.72
C THR A 635 -18.96 -13.58 5.14
N LEU A 636 -18.41 -14.29 6.10
CA LEU A 636 -19.00 -15.48 6.71
C LEU A 636 -19.98 -15.05 7.80
N LYS A 637 -21.23 -15.49 7.71
CA LYS A 637 -22.27 -15.14 8.69
C LYS A 637 -22.77 -16.39 9.37
N ALA A 638 -22.88 -16.35 10.69
CA ALA A 638 -23.47 -17.42 11.45
C ALA A 638 -24.22 -16.90 12.69
N ASP A 639 -25.19 -17.68 13.13
CA ASP A 639 -25.91 -17.41 14.37
C ASP A 639 -25.35 -18.30 15.47
N TYR A 640 -25.04 -17.71 16.63
CA TYR A 640 -24.85 -18.46 17.86
C TYR A 640 -26.16 -18.52 18.62
N VAL A 641 -26.69 -19.73 18.80
CA VAL A 641 -27.84 -20.00 19.67
C VAL A 641 -27.34 -20.78 20.88
N PRO A 642 -27.44 -20.26 22.12
CA PRO A 642 -27.05 -20.99 23.32
C PRO A 642 -27.79 -22.32 23.46
N VAL A 643 -27.06 -23.42 23.38
CA VAL A 643 -27.61 -24.77 23.61
C VAL A 643 -27.09 -25.29 24.95
N TRP A 644 -28.00 -25.62 25.86
CA TRP A 644 -27.64 -26.19 27.16
C TRP A 644 -27.32 -27.68 27.01
N ASN A 645 -26.08 -28.06 27.33
CA ASN A 645 -25.66 -29.45 27.44
C ASN A 645 -25.85 -29.89 28.90
N ALA A 646 -26.98 -30.54 29.16
CA ALA A 646 -27.38 -30.99 30.48
C ALA A 646 -26.38 -31.97 31.15
N PRO A 647 -25.85 -32.98 30.44
CA PRO A 647 -24.78 -33.84 30.96
C PRO A 647 -23.53 -33.08 31.45
N ASP A 648 -23.05 -32.11 30.68
CA ASP A 648 -21.83 -31.35 31.00
C ASP A 648 -22.08 -30.17 31.95
N GLY A 649 -23.35 -29.83 32.18
CA GLY A 649 -23.76 -28.71 33.03
C GLY A 649 -23.27 -27.35 32.51
N ASN A 650 -23.16 -27.20 31.19
CA ASN A 650 -22.65 -25.99 30.54
C ASN A 650 -23.32 -25.78 29.16
N TYR A 651 -23.07 -24.62 28.56
CA TYR A 651 -23.50 -24.31 27.20
C TYR A 651 -22.48 -24.76 26.17
N GLU A 652 -22.97 -25.23 25.02
CA GLU A 652 -22.18 -25.33 23.79
C GLU A 652 -21.77 -23.93 23.34
N ARG A 653 -20.51 -23.74 22.94
CA ARG A 653 -19.93 -22.40 22.67
C ARG A 653 -19.36 -22.26 21.27
N ASP A 654 -19.36 -23.33 20.52
CA ASP A 654 -18.76 -23.41 19.21
C ASP A 654 -19.81 -23.13 18.14
N VAL A 655 -19.46 -22.25 17.21
CA VAL A 655 -20.22 -21.97 16.00
C VAL A 655 -19.43 -22.52 14.83
N GLU A 656 -19.99 -23.54 14.18
CA GLU A 656 -19.44 -24.10 12.95
C GLU A 656 -19.93 -23.33 11.73
N ILE A 657 -19.02 -23.01 10.83
CA ILE A 657 -19.30 -22.26 9.60
C ILE A 657 -18.73 -23.04 8.41
N ASP A 658 -19.61 -23.37 7.47
CA ASP A 658 -19.22 -23.98 6.19
C ASP A 658 -18.41 -22.99 5.34
N LEU A 659 -17.35 -23.51 4.71
CA LEU A 659 -16.47 -22.72 3.84
C LEU A 659 -16.74 -23.02 2.36
N ASP A 660 -16.58 -22.00 1.52
CA ASP A 660 -16.58 -22.19 0.07
C ASP A 660 -15.31 -22.91 -0.40
N GLU A 661 -15.30 -23.36 -1.66
CA GLU A 661 -14.19 -24.14 -2.21
C GLU A 661 -12.86 -23.37 -2.25
N GLU A 662 -12.91 -22.03 -2.27
CA GLU A 662 -11.72 -21.18 -2.30
C GLU A 662 -11.10 -21.07 -0.90
N LEU A 663 -11.91 -20.75 0.12
CA LEU A 663 -11.47 -20.69 1.51
C LEU A 663 -11.04 -22.07 2.02
N LEU A 664 -11.77 -23.13 1.66
CA LEU A 664 -11.41 -24.50 2.03
C LEU A 664 -10.00 -24.84 1.53
N LYS A 665 -9.65 -24.49 0.28
CA LYS A 665 -8.31 -24.70 -0.27
C LYS A 665 -7.23 -23.92 0.47
N LEU A 666 -7.51 -22.69 0.91
CA LEU A 666 -6.56 -21.88 1.68
C LEU A 666 -6.30 -22.47 3.07
N PHE A 667 -7.31 -23.06 3.72
CA PHE A 667 -7.16 -23.72 5.01
C PHE A 667 -6.57 -25.14 4.93
N GLU A 668 -6.87 -25.88 3.85
CA GLU A 668 -6.36 -27.23 3.58
C GLU A 668 -4.98 -27.25 2.90
N ASP A 669 -4.42 -26.07 2.60
CA ASP A 669 -3.23 -25.94 1.77
C ASP A 669 -2.10 -26.88 2.25
N LYS A 670 -1.71 -27.76 1.34
CA LYS A 670 -1.03 -29.02 1.64
C LYS A 670 0.47 -28.85 1.91
N TYR A 671 0.98 -27.64 1.72
CA TYR A 671 2.41 -27.31 1.63
C TYR A 671 2.82 -26.12 2.50
N ASP A 672 1.98 -25.70 3.46
CA ASP A 672 2.21 -24.55 4.33
C ASP A 672 2.51 -23.26 3.55
N GLU A 673 1.88 -22.99 2.39
CA GLU A 673 2.14 -21.77 1.60
C GLU A 673 1.36 -20.55 2.12
N TYR A 674 0.32 -20.78 2.91
CA TYR A 674 -0.47 -19.72 3.54
C TYR A 674 -0.57 -19.91 5.06
N GLU A 675 -0.30 -18.85 5.80
CA GLU A 675 -0.52 -18.75 7.23
C GLU A 675 -1.82 -18.02 7.53
N GLU A 676 -2.67 -18.63 8.34
CA GLU A 676 -3.86 -17.98 8.87
C GLU A 676 -3.52 -17.07 10.06
N GLY A 677 -3.89 -15.80 9.97
CA GLY A 677 -3.73 -14.82 11.02
C GLY A 677 -4.70 -15.01 12.18
N ASN A 678 -4.37 -14.38 13.31
CA ASN A 678 -5.26 -14.28 14.47
C ASN A 678 -6.54 -13.48 14.14
N LEU A 679 -7.59 -13.66 14.96
CA LEU A 679 -8.78 -12.81 14.88
C LEU A 679 -8.42 -11.36 15.23
N ILE A 680 -8.94 -10.44 14.43
CA ILE A 680 -8.87 -9.01 14.61
C ILE A 680 -10.29 -8.51 14.82
N PHE A 681 -10.51 -7.81 15.94
CA PHE A 681 -11.82 -7.30 16.31
C PHE A 681 -12.05 -5.93 15.72
N ASP A 682 -13.25 -5.72 15.17
CA ASP A 682 -13.70 -4.40 14.76
C ASP A 682 -14.07 -3.60 16.03
N ILE A 683 -13.10 -2.83 16.54
CA ILE A 683 -13.23 -2.12 17.82
C ILE A 683 -14.33 -1.06 17.77
N GLU A 684 -14.61 -0.47 16.60
CA GLU A 684 -15.68 0.51 16.45
C GLU A 684 -17.06 -0.13 16.63
N ASN A 685 -17.23 -1.35 16.11
CA ASN A 685 -18.48 -2.09 16.23
C ASN A 685 -18.56 -2.98 17.49
N ASN A 686 -17.43 -3.28 18.16
CA ASN A 686 -17.36 -4.14 19.35
C ASN A 686 -16.47 -3.55 20.48
N PRO A 687 -16.80 -2.38 21.05
CA PRO A 687 -15.88 -1.61 21.89
C PRO A 687 -15.45 -2.25 23.23
N ASN A 688 -16.08 -3.37 23.66
CA ASN A 688 -15.89 -3.97 24.98
C ASN A 688 -15.45 -5.46 24.98
N ASP A 689 -15.22 -6.09 23.81
CA ASP A 689 -15.08 -7.56 23.68
C ASP A 689 -13.81 -8.00 22.93
N ASN A 690 -12.64 -7.45 23.26
CA ASN A 690 -11.40 -7.71 22.52
C ASN A 690 -10.80 -9.14 22.67
N ASP A 691 -11.32 -9.96 23.59
CA ASP A 691 -10.86 -11.34 23.85
C ASP A 691 -12.03 -12.36 23.91
N GLY A 692 -13.22 -11.98 23.45
CA GLY A 692 -14.46 -12.75 23.63
C GLY A 692 -14.63 -13.97 22.70
N PHE A 693 -13.75 -14.15 21.72
CA PHE A 693 -13.89 -15.20 20.71
C PHE A 693 -12.55 -15.82 20.35
N ALA A 694 -12.57 -17.12 20.01
CA ALA A 694 -11.43 -17.84 19.49
C ALA A 694 -11.79 -18.53 18.17
N LYS A 695 -10.81 -18.63 17.27
CA LYS A 695 -10.94 -19.28 15.97
C LYS A 695 -10.17 -20.60 15.98
N ASN A 696 -10.76 -21.61 15.36
CA ASN A 696 -10.11 -22.88 15.05
C ASN A 696 -10.63 -23.40 13.70
N PHE A 697 -9.77 -24.00 12.88
CA PHE A 697 -10.20 -24.69 11.67
C PHE A 697 -10.28 -26.20 11.93
N ASP A 698 -11.48 -26.77 11.81
CA ASP A 698 -11.67 -28.22 11.88
C ASP A 698 -11.32 -28.85 10.53
N ARG A 699 -10.11 -29.39 10.46
CA ARG A 699 -9.58 -30.06 9.26
C ARG A 699 -10.27 -31.39 8.92
N GLN A 700 -11.00 -32.01 9.85
CA GLN A 700 -11.70 -33.27 9.57
C GLN A 700 -13.01 -33.00 8.83
N GLU A 701 -13.71 -31.94 9.24
CA GLU A 701 -14.99 -31.56 8.63
C GLU A 701 -14.88 -30.47 7.58
N GLY A 702 -13.73 -29.79 7.48
CA GLY A 702 -13.52 -28.69 6.54
C GLY A 702 -14.27 -27.42 6.93
N LYS A 703 -14.42 -27.16 8.24
CA LYS A 703 -15.25 -26.06 8.77
C LYS A 703 -14.45 -25.09 9.61
N LEU A 704 -14.86 -23.83 9.58
CA LEU A 704 -14.37 -22.83 10.52
C LEU A 704 -15.18 -22.86 11.80
N VAL A 705 -14.51 -23.00 12.93
CA VAL A 705 -15.11 -23.02 14.27
C VAL A 705 -14.79 -21.72 14.99
N ILE A 706 -15.82 -21.00 15.41
CA ILE A 706 -15.70 -19.82 16.25
C ILE A 706 -16.26 -20.13 17.64
N SER A 707 -15.39 -20.16 18.65
CA SER A 707 -15.74 -20.42 20.04
C SER A 707 -15.95 -19.12 20.82
N LEU A 708 -17.09 -18.96 21.48
CA LEU A 708 -17.33 -17.85 22.42
C LEU A 708 -16.61 -18.11 23.75
N LYS A 709 -15.74 -17.19 24.16
CA LYS A 709 -14.97 -17.23 25.40
C LYS A 709 -15.62 -16.36 26.47
N GLY A 710 -15.76 -16.89 27.69
CA GLY A 710 -16.31 -16.18 28.85
C GLY A 710 -17.80 -16.43 29.11
N ASP A 711 -18.39 -15.58 29.95
CA ASP A 711 -19.79 -15.69 30.38
C ASP A 711 -20.73 -15.18 29.29
N LEU A 712 -21.78 -15.95 28.94
CA LEU A 712 -22.62 -15.61 27.78
C LEU A 712 -23.45 -14.34 28.00
N ASP A 713 -23.75 -13.97 29.24
CA ASP A 713 -24.47 -12.75 29.61
C ASP A 713 -23.70 -11.45 29.35
N LYS A 714 -22.39 -11.52 29.10
CA LYS A 714 -21.59 -10.37 28.66
C LYS A 714 -21.84 -10.00 27.20
N PHE A 715 -22.30 -10.97 26.40
CA PHE A 715 -22.65 -10.73 25.01
C PHE A 715 -24.07 -10.18 24.91
N LYS A 716 -24.27 -9.10 24.17
CA LYS A 716 -25.56 -8.46 23.97
C LYS A 716 -26.58 -9.42 23.33
N ASP A 717 -27.79 -9.46 23.88
CA ASP A 717 -28.89 -10.24 23.33
C ASP A 717 -29.26 -9.75 21.92
N ASN A 718 -29.22 -10.65 20.93
CA ASN A 718 -29.34 -10.32 19.50
C ASN A 718 -28.27 -9.34 18.97
N GLY A 719 -27.16 -9.19 19.70
CA GLY A 719 -25.98 -8.46 19.24
C GLY A 719 -25.29 -9.17 18.09
N THR A 720 -24.78 -8.40 17.13
CA THR A 720 -23.96 -8.91 16.02
C THR A 720 -22.53 -8.45 16.21
N TYR A 721 -21.63 -9.43 16.21
CA TYR A 721 -20.21 -9.26 16.47
C TYR A 721 -19.42 -9.40 15.20
N LYS A 722 -18.67 -8.34 14.86
CA LYS A 722 -17.88 -8.27 13.63
C LYS A 722 -16.40 -8.46 13.91
N MET A 723 -15.78 -9.35 13.17
CA MET A 723 -14.36 -9.69 13.30
C MET A 723 -13.82 -10.05 11.92
N TYR A 724 -12.52 -10.08 11.78
CA TYR A 724 -11.88 -10.56 10.56
C TYR A 724 -10.55 -11.22 10.87
N PHE A 725 -10.05 -12.03 9.95
CA PHE A 725 -8.68 -12.52 9.98
C PHE A 725 -8.13 -12.52 8.56
N ASN A 726 -6.80 -12.58 8.45
CA ASN A 726 -6.11 -12.53 7.17
C ASN A 726 -5.48 -13.90 6.89
N PHE A 727 -5.47 -14.33 5.64
CA PHE A 727 -4.47 -15.26 5.15
C PHE A 727 -3.29 -14.47 4.64
N THR A 728 -2.12 -14.86 5.09
CA THR A 728 -0.84 -14.31 4.66
C THR A 728 -0.12 -15.41 3.89
N ASP A 729 0.50 -15.09 2.77
CA ASP A 729 1.46 -16.00 2.14
C ASP A 729 2.62 -16.22 3.14
N SER A 730 2.80 -17.47 3.58
CA SER A 730 3.73 -17.87 4.65
C SER A 730 5.19 -17.59 4.29
N LYS A 731 5.49 -17.63 2.99
CA LYS A 731 6.78 -17.29 2.45
C LYS A 731 6.82 -15.77 2.38
N LYS A 732 5.94 -15.15 1.61
CA LYS A 732 6.07 -13.74 1.23
C LYS A 732 5.77 -12.73 2.34
N ASN A 733 5.09 -13.14 3.41
CA ASN A 733 4.55 -12.29 4.46
C ASN A 733 3.62 -11.17 3.91
N VAL A 734 2.86 -11.49 2.86
CA VAL A 734 1.88 -10.61 2.20
C VAL A 734 0.48 -11.12 2.48
N ILE A 735 -0.45 -10.25 2.85
CA ILE A 735 -1.86 -10.61 3.00
C ILE A 735 -2.41 -10.96 1.61
N VAL A 736 -2.91 -12.18 1.44
CA VAL A 736 -3.49 -12.66 0.17
C VAL A 736 -5.02 -12.68 0.19
N LYS A 737 -5.62 -12.74 1.39
CA LYS A 737 -7.08 -12.78 1.55
C LYS A 737 -7.45 -12.24 2.92
N LYS A 738 -8.50 -11.41 2.99
CA LYS A 738 -9.13 -10.98 4.25
C LYS A 738 -10.52 -11.58 4.35
N VAL A 739 -10.80 -12.32 5.42
CA VAL A 739 -12.08 -12.98 5.67
C VAL A 739 -12.80 -12.26 6.81
N ALA A 740 -13.97 -11.70 6.51
CA ALA A 740 -14.83 -11.11 7.54
C ALA A 740 -15.76 -12.17 8.12
N ILE A 741 -16.03 -12.09 9.43
CA ILE A 741 -16.95 -12.96 10.15
C ILE A 741 -17.95 -12.09 10.91
N GLU A 742 -19.23 -12.40 10.78
CA GLU A 742 -20.32 -11.81 11.55
C GLU A 742 -21.04 -12.91 12.34
N ILE A 743 -20.94 -12.88 13.67
CA ILE A 743 -21.66 -13.79 14.58
C ILE A 743 -22.80 -13.03 15.25
N THR A 744 -24.04 -13.48 15.08
CA THR A 744 -25.19 -12.93 15.80
C THR A 744 -25.60 -13.86 16.95
N LYS A 745 -25.59 -13.36 18.18
CA LYS A 745 -26.08 -14.13 19.35
C LYS A 745 -27.60 -14.08 19.39
N LYS A 746 -28.26 -15.14 18.92
CA LYS A 746 -29.72 -15.29 18.99
C LYS A 746 -30.15 -15.92 20.30
N MET A 747 -31.28 -15.47 20.84
CA MET A 747 -31.84 -16.06 22.05
C MET A 747 -32.42 -17.45 21.76
N PRO A 748 -32.21 -18.44 22.65
CA PRO A 748 -32.61 -19.82 22.40
C PRO A 748 -34.12 -20.01 22.44
N GLU A 749 -34.62 -20.91 21.61
CA GLU A 749 -36.03 -21.34 21.65
C GLU A 749 -36.25 -22.40 22.74
N PHE A 750 -37.50 -22.84 22.92
CA PHE A 750 -37.79 -23.90 23.89
C PHE A 750 -37.11 -25.23 23.47
N PRO A 751 -36.47 -25.99 24.38
CA PRO A 751 -35.70 -27.17 24.02
C PRO A 751 -36.50 -28.22 23.24
N ALA A 752 -36.01 -28.59 22.05
CA ALA A 752 -36.62 -29.64 21.23
C ALA A 752 -36.59 -31.02 21.89
N ALA A 753 -35.65 -31.26 22.80
CA ALA A 753 -35.52 -32.52 23.54
C ALA A 753 -36.73 -32.82 24.44
N PHE A 754 -37.50 -31.79 24.84
CA PHE A 754 -38.66 -31.98 25.70
C PHE A 754 -39.83 -32.58 24.92
N SER A 755 -40.19 -33.80 25.27
CA SER A 755 -41.31 -34.53 24.69
C SER A 755 -41.82 -35.58 25.66
N ALA A 756 -43.09 -35.96 25.57
CA ALA A 756 -43.60 -37.10 26.33
C ALA A 756 -42.93 -38.39 25.87
N LYS A 757 -42.49 -39.23 26.81
CA LYS A 757 -42.03 -40.59 26.53
C LYS A 757 -43.20 -41.44 26.03
N THR A 758 -42.89 -42.50 25.28
CA THR A 758 -43.90 -43.37 24.66
C THR A 758 -44.89 -43.91 25.71
N ASN A 759 -46.18 -43.85 25.39
CA ASN A 759 -47.31 -44.32 26.22
C ASN A 759 -47.42 -43.67 27.61
N GLN A 760 -46.87 -42.47 27.81
CA GLN A 760 -46.97 -41.76 29.10
C GLN A 760 -48.19 -40.85 29.22
N LEU A 761 -48.77 -40.44 28.10
CA LEU A 761 -50.01 -39.67 28.03
C LEU A 761 -51.13 -40.58 27.52
N ASP A 762 -52.33 -40.39 28.05
CA ASP A 762 -53.52 -41.11 27.59
C ASP A 762 -54.04 -40.57 26.24
N LYS A 763 -55.15 -41.15 25.76
CA LYS A 763 -55.80 -40.76 24.49
C LYS A 763 -56.26 -39.29 24.43
N GLU A 764 -56.37 -38.63 25.58
CA GLU A 764 -56.80 -37.23 25.71
C GLU A 764 -55.60 -36.28 25.97
N GLY A 765 -54.37 -36.81 25.90
CA GLY A 765 -53.14 -36.05 26.11
C GLY A 765 -52.84 -35.77 27.58
N ALA A 766 -53.46 -36.51 28.51
CA ALA A 766 -53.28 -36.33 29.95
C ALA A 766 -52.28 -37.34 30.53
N LYS A 767 -51.37 -36.86 31.36
CA LYS A 767 -50.57 -37.70 32.26
C LYS A 767 -51.46 -38.13 33.42
N VAL A 768 -51.78 -39.43 33.47
CA VAL A 768 -52.55 -40.02 34.57
C VAL A 768 -51.62 -40.36 35.72
N VAL A 769 -51.96 -39.91 36.92
CA VAL A 769 -51.21 -40.18 38.16
C VAL A 769 -52.18 -40.70 39.22
N GLU A 770 -51.86 -41.86 39.79
CA GLU A 770 -52.60 -42.46 40.89
C GLU A 770 -52.22 -41.83 42.23
N VAL A 771 -53.23 -41.40 42.97
CA VAL A 771 -53.11 -40.91 44.34
C VAL A 771 -53.58 -41.99 45.30
N THR A 772 -52.70 -42.40 46.21
CA THR A 772 -52.88 -43.51 47.14
C THR A 772 -52.85 -43.03 48.58
N GLU A 773 -53.28 -43.88 49.51
CA GLU A 773 -53.19 -43.63 50.97
C GLU A 773 -51.75 -43.33 51.39
N THR A 774 -50.77 -43.89 50.67
CA THR A 774 -49.35 -43.78 50.98
C THR A 774 -48.64 -42.59 50.33
N ASN A 775 -49.22 -41.96 49.31
CA ASN A 775 -48.54 -40.88 48.56
C ASN A 775 -49.21 -39.50 48.65
N TRP A 776 -50.50 -39.40 49.01
CA TRP A 776 -51.27 -38.14 48.87
C TRP A 776 -50.74 -36.95 49.69
N ASN A 777 -50.02 -37.19 50.78
CA ASN A 777 -49.41 -36.17 51.63
C ASN A 777 -47.87 -36.23 51.64
N THR A 778 -47.27 -36.90 50.66
CA THR A 778 -45.81 -36.95 50.55
C THR A 778 -45.28 -35.70 49.85
N THR A 779 -43.97 -35.53 49.95
CA THR A 779 -43.28 -34.42 49.27
C THR A 779 -43.29 -34.55 47.75
N THR A 780 -43.37 -35.76 47.18
CA THR A 780 -43.51 -35.99 45.72
C THR A 780 -44.51 -37.12 45.47
N ILE A 781 -45.60 -36.81 44.76
CA ILE A 781 -46.59 -37.82 44.38
C ILE A 781 -46.15 -38.55 43.11
N HIS A 782 -45.56 -37.82 42.16
CA HIS A 782 -45.09 -38.40 40.91
C HIS A 782 -43.83 -37.70 40.40
N ASN A 783 -42.86 -38.48 39.95
CA ASN A 783 -41.64 -37.98 39.32
C ASN A 783 -41.86 -37.80 37.81
N LEU A 784 -41.84 -36.54 37.34
CA LEU A 784 -42.08 -36.20 35.94
C LEU A 784 -40.96 -36.63 35.00
N GLY A 785 -39.75 -36.90 35.50
CA GLY A 785 -38.66 -37.48 34.70
C GLY A 785 -39.09 -38.81 34.06
N THR A 786 -39.86 -39.62 34.76
CA THR A 786 -40.38 -40.89 34.20
C THR A 786 -41.31 -40.69 33.00
N ALA A 787 -41.89 -39.50 32.85
CA ALA A 787 -42.89 -39.19 31.84
C ALA A 787 -42.34 -38.41 30.63
N PHE A 788 -41.28 -37.63 30.80
CA PHE A 788 -40.80 -36.70 29.77
C PHE A 788 -39.31 -36.86 29.45
N ASN A 789 -38.98 -36.87 28.16
CA ASN A 789 -37.64 -36.70 27.61
C ASN A 789 -37.15 -35.26 27.86
N GLY A 790 -35.84 -35.05 27.84
CA GLY A 790 -35.22 -33.74 28.11
C GLY A 790 -35.12 -33.42 29.61
N VAL A 791 -36.07 -33.88 30.43
CA VAL A 791 -35.99 -33.77 31.90
C VAL A 791 -35.06 -34.84 32.50
N SER A 792 -35.16 -36.06 31.98
CA SER A 792 -34.38 -37.20 32.46
C SER A 792 -33.82 -38.01 31.29
N ASP A 793 -32.78 -38.79 31.58
CA ASP A 793 -32.20 -39.74 30.64
C ASP A 793 -33.10 -41.01 30.47
N PRO A 794 -32.73 -41.95 29.58
CA PRO A 794 -33.46 -43.21 29.42
C PRO A 794 -33.47 -44.11 30.67
N THR A 795 -32.58 -43.90 31.64
CA THR A 795 -32.58 -44.59 32.94
C THR A 795 -33.48 -43.92 33.98
N ASN A 796 -34.13 -42.81 33.61
CA ASN A 796 -34.94 -41.92 34.46
C ASN A 796 -34.15 -41.14 35.51
N ALA A 797 -32.83 -41.04 35.38
CA ALA A 797 -32.05 -40.10 36.16
C ALA A 797 -32.33 -38.68 35.67
N ILE A 798 -32.64 -37.76 36.59
CA ILE A 798 -32.87 -36.35 36.22
C ILE A 798 -31.55 -35.75 35.75
N ILE A 799 -31.54 -35.27 34.51
CA ILE A 799 -30.36 -34.65 33.88
C ILE A 799 -30.50 -33.15 33.74
N ASP A 800 -31.73 -32.62 33.70
CA ASP A 800 -31.97 -31.20 33.51
C ASP A 800 -32.99 -30.66 34.51
N PHE A 801 -32.58 -29.64 35.27
CA PHE A 801 -33.38 -28.99 36.30
C PHE A 801 -33.95 -27.64 35.86
N ASN A 802 -33.76 -27.24 34.60
CA ASN A 802 -34.14 -25.92 34.09
C ASN A 802 -35.60 -25.83 33.61
N TYR A 803 -36.33 -26.95 33.51
CA TYR A 803 -37.76 -26.92 33.23
C TYR A 803 -38.55 -26.46 34.46
N THR A 804 -39.59 -25.69 34.24
CA THR A 804 -40.57 -25.27 35.24
C THR A 804 -41.95 -25.64 34.76
N PHE A 805 -42.72 -26.26 35.64
CA PHE A 805 -44.08 -26.70 35.41
C PHE A 805 -45.01 -25.86 36.27
N THR A 806 -46.13 -25.42 35.72
CA THR A 806 -47.11 -24.64 36.47
C THR A 806 -48.52 -25.09 36.14
N CYS A 807 -49.39 -25.06 37.14
CA CYS A 807 -50.81 -25.35 37.02
C CYS A 807 -51.59 -24.19 37.64
N ALA A 808 -52.75 -23.87 37.07
CA ALA A 808 -53.64 -22.85 37.62
C ALA A 808 -54.24 -23.27 38.98
N GLU A 809 -54.40 -24.58 39.21
CA GLU A 809 -54.81 -25.14 40.49
C GLU A 809 -53.68 -25.03 41.50
N LYS A 810 -53.80 -24.10 42.45
CA LYS A 810 -52.73 -23.77 43.40
C LYS A 810 -52.42 -24.88 44.38
N GLN A 811 -53.35 -25.81 44.56
CA GLN A 811 -53.15 -26.97 45.42
C GLN A 811 -52.25 -28.03 44.75
N ILE A 812 -51.99 -27.94 43.44
CA ILE A 812 -51.04 -28.80 42.73
C ILE A 812 -49.75 -28.01 42.54
N VAL A 813 -48.77 -28.27 43.40
CA VAL A 813 -47.51 -27.51 43.43
C VAL A 813 -46.40 -28.34 42.81
N PHE A 814 -45.87 -27.84 41.71
CA PHE A 814 -44.70 -28.40 41.05
C PHE A 814 -43.44 -27.85 41.69
N TYR A 815 -42.43 -28.71 41.80
CA TYR A 815 -41.16 -28.31 42.34
C TYR A 815 -40.04 -29.22 41.83
N SER A 816 -38.82 -28.72 41.93
CA SER A 816 -37.61 -29.40 41.50
C SER A 816 -36.53 -29.15 42.54
N ASP A 817 -35.93 -30.23 43.07
CA ASP A 817 -34.87 -30.16 44.06
C ASP A 817 -33.58 -30.76 43.50
N LYS A 818 -32.59 -29.92 43.19
CA LYS A 818 -31.28 -30.36 42.69
C LYS A 818 -30.51 -31.21 43.71
N ALA A 819 -30.74 -31.00 45.01
CA ALA A 819 -30.10 -31.77 46.07
C ALA A 819 -30.71 -33.17 46.25
N ASN A 820 -31.89 -33.42 45.65
CA ASN A 820 -32.56 -34.71 45.72
C ASN A 820 -33.29 -35.02 44.40
N ALA A 821 -32.56 -35.61 43.45
CA ALA A 821 -33.06 -35.92 42.10
C ALA A 821 -34.35 -36.77 42.06
N ASN A 822 -34.71 -37.46 43.15
CA ASN A 822 -35.98 -38.19 43.25
C ASN A 822 -37.21 -37.28 43.39
N ARG A 823 -37.02 -35.96 43.51
CA ARG A 823 -38.07 -34.98 43.85
C ARG A 823 -38.44 -34.04 42.70
N TYR A 824 -38.18 -34.42 41.46
CA TYR A 824 -38.54 -33.62 40.29
C TYR A 824 -39.99 -33.92 39.85
N GLY A 825 -40.96 -33.21 40.42
CA GLY A 825 -42.36 -33.63 40.35
C GLY A 825 -43.35 -32.62 40.94
N PHE A 826 -44.45 -33.13 41.48
CA PHE A 826 -45.45 -32.30 42.16
C PHE A 826 -45.98 -32.97 43.44
N TYR A 827 -46.56 -32.16 44.32
CA TYR A 827 -47.29 -32.59 45.51
C TYR A 827 -48.62 -31.83 45.65
N LEU A 828 -49.47 -32.31 46.56
CA LEU A 828 -50.72 -31.64 46.90
C LEU A 828 -50.52 -30.75 48.14
N ASP A 829 -50.61 -29.44 47.96
CA ASP A 829 -50.63 -28.49 49.08
C ASP A 829 -52.03 -28.39 49.68
N VAL A 830 -52.36 -29.40 50.48
CA VAL A 830 -53.67 -29.56 51.12
C VAL A 830 -53.60 -29.44 52.64
N ASN A 831 -52.43 -29.13 53.22
CA ASN A 831 -52.23 -29.03 54.68
C ASN A 831 -52.69 -30.27 55.46
N ASN A 832 -52.41 -31.48 54.96
CA ASN A 832 -52.89 -32.76 55.52
C ASN A 832 -54.43 -32.90 55.62
N ASP A 833 -55.18 -32.09 54.86
CA ASP A 833 -56.64 -32.19 54.78
C ASP A 833 -57.04 -33.18 53.69
N LYS A 834 -57.54 -34.34 54.11
CA LYS A 834 -57.92 -35.46 53.24
C LYS A 834 -59.06 -35.09 52.29
N ASP A 835 -60.04 -34.30 52.75
CA ASP A 835 -61.20 -33.93 51.94
C ASP A 835 -60.80 -32.94 50.84
N LYS A 836 -59.84 -32.04 51.15
CA LYS A 836 -59.22 -31.18 50.13
C LYS A 836 -58.40 -31.95 49.11
N ALA A 837 -57.72 -33.03 49.52
CA ALA A 837 -57.04 -33.92 48.59
C ALA A 837 -58.05 -34.63 47.67
N ALA A 838 -59.08 -35.23 48.26
CA ALA A 838 -60.12 -35.97 47.54
C ALA A 838 -60.86 -35.12 46.51
N ALA A 839 -60.98 -33.80 46.72
CA ALA A 839 -61.56 -32.88 45.75
C ALA A 839 -60.73 -32.69 44.46
N LEU A 840 -59.45 -33.11 44.46
CA LEU A 840 -58.54 -32.92 43.34
C LEU A 840 -58.52 -34.10 42.36
N PHE A 841 -59.03 -35.27 42.75
CA PHE A 841 -59.06 -36.50 41.96
C PHE A 841 -60.39 -37.24 42.09
N ALA A 842 -60.71 -38.11 41.14
CA ALA A 842 -61.92 -38.92 41.17
C ALA A 842 -61.55 -40.42 41.21
N ASP A 843 -62.50 -41.25 41.65
CA ASP A 843 -62.38 -42.71 41.64
C ASP A 843 -62.29 -43.30 40.22
N LYS A 844 -62.92 -42.65 39.23
CA LYS A 844 -62.98 -43.12 37.84
C LYS A 844 -61.97 -42.43 36.92
N PRO A 845 -61.49 -43.11 35.87
CA PRO A 845 -60.50 -42.57 34.92
C PRO A 845 -60.97 -41.35 34.09
N GLU A 846 -62.24 -40.96 34.18
CA GLU A 846 -62.85 -39.79 33.52
C GLU A 846 -62.82 -38.51 34.41
N GLY A 847 -61.91 -38.45 35.39
CA GLY A 847 -61.80 -37.35 36.35
C GLY A 847 -61.32 -36.01 35.79
N LYS A 848 -61.30 -34.99 36.67
CA LYS A 848 -60.89 -33.60 36.38
C LYS A 848 -59.48 -33.55 35.77
N MET A 849 -59.35 -32.76 34.70
CA MET A 849 -58.06 -32.47 34.07
C MET A 849 -57.55 -31.10 34.50
N TYR A 850 -56.23 -31.00 34.61
CA TYR A 850 -55.52 -29.76 34.92
C TYR A 850 -54.55 -29.43 33.81
N ASP A 851 -54.66 -28.24 33.23
CA ASP A 851 -53.69 -27.78 32.23
C ASP A 851 -52.36 -27.46 32.92
N VAL A 852 -51.29 -28.07 32.44
CA VAL A 852 -49.92 -27.84 32.92
C VAL A 852 -49.14 -27.12 31.82
N THR A 853 -48.70 -25.90 32.13
CA THR A 853 -47.82 -25.14 31.25
C THR A 853 -46.36 -25.37 31.62
N VAL A 854 -45.53 -25.52 30.59
CA VAL A 854 -44.10 -25.75 30.72
C VAL A 854 -43.33 -24.53 30.26
N SER A 855 -42.26 -24.18 30.97
CA SER A 855 -41.28 -23.18 30.55
C SER A 855 -39.87 -23.68 30.85
N TYR A 856 -38.88 -23.10 30.16
CA TYR A 856 -37.48 -23.45 30.34
C TYR A 856 -36.66 -22.20 30.68
N LYS A 857 -35.81 -22.28 31.70
CA LYS A 857 -34.95 -21.17 32.13
C LYS A 857 -33.49 -21.42 31.72
N TYR A 858 -33.00 -20.61 30.78
CA TYR A 858 -31.59 -20.51 30.44
C TYR A 858 -30.90 -19.54 31.40
N SER A 859 -30.03 -20.05 32.28
CA SER A 859 -29.30 -19.22 33.26
C SER A 859 -27.98 -18.70 32.68
N ASN A 860 -27.54 -17.49 33.04
CA ASN A 860 -26.29 -16.84 32.59
C ASN A 860 -26.18 -16.72 31.07
N VAL A 861 -27.28 -16.37 30.40
CA VAL A 861 -27.35 -16.22 28.95
C VAL A 861 -27.77 -14.82 28.54
N SER A 862 -28.63 -14.13 29.28
CA SER A 862 -29.16 -12.83 28.83
C SER A 862 -28.36 -11.66 29.39
N SER A 863 -27.99 -10.70 28.53
CA SER A 863 -27.36 -9.44 28.96
C SER A 863 -28.35 -8.41 29.50
N GLU A 864 -29.64 -8.58 29.18
CA GLU A 864 -30.67 -7.57 29.42
C GLU A 864 -31.45 -7.79 30.72
N THR A 865 -31.31 -8.95 31.35
CA THR A 865 -32.04 -9.32 32.56
C THR A 865 -31.18 -9.18 33.80
N ALA A 866 -31.78 -8.74 34.90
CA ALA A 866 -31.06 -8.49 36.15
C ALA A 866 -30.49 -9.76 36.81
N ASP A 867 -31.07 -10.93 36.52
CA ASP A 867 -30.57 -12.23 36.97
C ASP A 867 -29.83 -13.00 35.87
N HIS A 868 -29.52 -12.33 34.76
CA HIS A 868 -28.82 -12.85 33.58
C HIS A 868 -29.49 -14.09 32.95
N SER A 869 -30.78 -14.28 33.18
CA SER A 869 -31.52 -15.46 32.72
C SER A 869 -32.53 -15.16 31.63
N TYR A 870 -32.77 -16.14 30.77
CA TYR A 870 -33.79 -16.07 29.73
C TYR A 870 -34.79 -17.21 29.89
N THR A 871 -36.07 -16.88 30.09
CA THR A 871 -37.14 -17.89 30.23
C THR A 871 -38.01 -17.92 29.00
N VAL A 872 -38.11 -19.10 28.37
CA VAL A 872 -38.95 -19.35 27.20
C VAL A 872 -40.11 -20.28 27.57
N LYS A 873 -41.31 -19.98 27.06
CA LYS A 873 -42.50 -20.82 27.27
C LYS A 873 -42.54 -21.93 26.23
N ALA A 874 -42.98 -23.11 26.63
CA ALA A 874 -43.21 -24.21 25.71
C ALA A 874 -44.30 -23.84 24.68
N PRO A 875 -44.12 -24.22 23.40
CA PRO A 875 -45.20 -24.28 22.43
C PRO A 875 -46.44 -24.98 22.99
N ALA A 876 -47.62 -24.54 22.56
CA ALA A 876 -48.90 -25.06 23.07
C ALA A 876 -49.02 -26.60 22.96
N ALA A 877 -48.40 -27.20 21.93
CA ALA A 877 -48.41 -28.64 21.70
C ALA A 877 -47.51 -29.46 22.67
N GLN A 878 -46.55 -28.82 23.33
CA GLN A 878 -45.69 -29.45 24.34
C GLN A 878 -46.21 -29.26 25.77
N ASN A 879 -47.21 -28.40 25.97
CA ASN A 879 -47.98 -28.39 27.21
C ASN A 879 -48.83 -29.67 27.29
N PHE A 880 -49.13 -30.12 28.50
CA PHE A 880 -49.88 -31.35 28.71
C PHE A 880 -50.93 -31.17 29.80
N LYS A 881 -51.83 -32.16 29.92
CA LYS A 881 -52.82 -32.18 30.99
C LYS A 881 -52.40 -33.14 32.07
N LEU A 882 -52.69 -32.83 33.32
CA LEU A 882 -52.55 -33.76 34.44
C LEU A 882 -53.93 -34.26 34.83
N ARG A 883 -54.08 -35.58 34.97
CA ARG A 883 -55.26 -36.20 35.58
C ARG A 883 -54.83 -36.97 36.81
N LEU A 884 -55.44 -36.63 37.93
CA LEU A 884 -55.24 -37.35 39.19
C LEU A 884 -56.42 -38.32 39.36
N VAL A 885 -56.12 -39.59 39.66
CA VAL A 885 -57.12 -40.63 39.89
C VAL A 885 -56.88 -41.31 41.23
N CYS A 886 -57.94 -41.80 41.86
CA CYS A 886 -57.82 -42.55 43.10
C CYS A 886 -57.23 -43.93 42.84
N GLY A 887 -56.06 -44.25 43.42
CA GLY A 887 -55.50 -45.60 43.43
C GLY A 887 -56.08 -46.50 44.52
N GLU A 888 -56.93 -45.95 45.38
CA GLU A 888 -57.55 -46.65 46.52
C GLU A 888 -58.99 -47.08 46.23
N GLY A 889 -59.48 -46.78 45.03
CA GLY A 889 -60.85 -47.04 44.60
C GLY A 889 -61.24 -48.50 44.80
N PHE A 890 -62.34 -48.74 45.53
CA PHE A 890 -62.83 -50.09 45.74
C PHE A 890 -63.80 -50.48 44.64
N THR A 891 -63.61 -51.68 44.09
CA THR A 891 -64.56 -52.33 43.20
C THR A 891 -64.76 -53.78 43.62
N SER A 892 -65.82 -54.39 43.13
CA SER A 892 -66.09 -55.80 43.35
C SER A 892 -66.44 -56.52 42.06
N GLU A 893 -66.27 -57.85 42.07
CA GLU A 893 -66.70 -58.75 41.01
C GLU A 893 -67.42 -59.95 41.64
N TRP A 894 -68.45 -60.45 40.97
CA TRP A 894 -69.09 -61.70 41.38
C TRP A 894 -68.10 -62.87 41.24
N LYS A 895 -68.03 -63.75 42.24
CA LYS A 895 -67.06 -64.85 42.26
C LYS A 895 -67.69 -66.21 41.90
N ASN A 896 -68.97 -66.38 42.19
CA ASN A 896 -69.63 -67.68 42.11
C ASN A 896 -70.22 -67.92 40.73
N PHE A 897 -69.43 -68.51 39.85
CA PHE A 897 -69.87 -68.95 38.52
C PHE A 897 -69.82 -70.46 38.37
N ASP A 898 -70.75 -71.03 37.60
CA ASP A 898 -70.71 -72.42 37.20
C ASP A 898 -69.59 -72.69 36.18
N THR A 899 -69.39 -73.96 35.80
CA THR A 899 -68.36 -74.36 34.82
C THR A 899 -68.55 -73.76 33.42
N LYS A 900 -69.71 -73.16 33.14
CA LYS A 900 -70.06 -72.45 31.90
C LYS A 900 -70.04 -70.92 32.04
N LYS A 901 -69.57 -70.40 33.18
CA LYS A 901 -69.57 -68.98 33.55
C LYS A 901 -70.96 -68.36 33.74
N ASN A 902 -71.99 -69.15 34.05
CA ASN A 902 -73.27 -68.59 34.51
C ASN A 902 -73.20 -68.28 36.01
N PRO A 903 -73.74 -67.14 36.47
CA PRO A 903 -73.72 -66.78 37.89
C PRO A 903 -74.58 -67.77 38.68
N ILE A 904 -73.97 -68.41 39.69
CA ILE A 904 -74.67 -69.23 40.67
C ILE A 904 -75.38 -68.28 41.62
N LYS A 905 -76.70 -68.44 41.76
CA LYS A 905 -77.51 -67.58 42.62
C LYS A 905 -77.50 -68.05 44.07
N GLU A 906 -77.53 -67.10 45.00
CA GLU A 906 -77.62 -67.35 46.43
C GLU A 906 -79.09 -67.36 46.88
N ASP A 907 -79.50 -68.45 47.52
CA ASP A 907 -80.88 -68.63 47.99
C ASP A 907 -81.05 -68.07 49.41
N LEU A 908 -82.00 -67.14 49.58
CA LEU A 908 -82.37 -66.55 50.87
C LEU A 908 -83.74 -67.06 51.31
N ILE A 909 -83.81 -67.83 52.39
CA ILE A 909 -85.06 -68.44 52.88
C ILE A 909 -85.76 -67.50 53.87
N TYR A 910 -86.94 -66.98 53.50
CA TYR A 910 -87.63 -65.92 54.26
C TYR A 910 -87.99 -66.28 55.71
N ASN A 911 -88.25 -67.56 56.00
CA ASN A 911 -88.64 -68.01 57.34
C ASN A 911 -87.49 -68.03 58.37
N THR A 912 -86.26 -67.76 57.95
CA THR A 912 -85.09 -67.71 58.81
C THR A 912 -84.92 -66.28 59.32
N SER A 913 -84.82 -66.08 60.63
CA SER A 913 -84.76 -64.75 61.24
C SER A 913 -83.58 -63.91 60.73
N VAL A 914 -82.42 -64.54 60.53
CA VAL A 914 -81.20 -63.89 60.02
C VAL A 914 -80.42 -64.88 59.16
N ILE A 915 -80.00 -64.46 57.98
CA ILE A 915 -79.07 -65.17 57.11
C ILE A 915 -77.77 -64.36 57.03
N ARG A 916 -76.63 -65.04 57.14
CA ARG A 916 -75.30 -64.43 57.09
C ARG A 916 -74.52 -65.01 55.93
N ILE A 917 -73.98 -64.14 55.08
CA ILE A 917 -73.17 -64.55 53.93
C ILE A 917 -71.84 -63.81 54.01
N ALA A 918 -70.75 -64.56 54.17
CA ALA A 918 -69.40 -64.01 54.15
C ALA A 918 -69.08 -63.41 52.79
N LEU A 919 -68.54 -62.18 52.78
CA LEU A 919 -68.17 -61.44 51.57
C LEU A 919 -67.30 -62.28 50.61
N ALA A 920 -66.26 -62.92 51.16
CA ALA A 920 -65.29 -63.71 50.41
C ALA A 920 -65.87 -64.96 49.72
N ASN A 921 -67.08 -65.39 50.14
CA ASN A 921 -67.76 -66.52 49.53
C ASN A 921 -68.44 -66.15 48.22
N ILE A 922 -68.85 -64.89 48.04
CA ILE A 922 -69.71 -64.48 46.91
C ILE A 922 -69.06 -63.43 46.01
N LEU A 923 -68.15 -62.63 46.55
CA LEU A 923 -67.51 -61.51 45.85
C LEU A 923 -65.99 -61.62 45.90
N LYS A 924 -65.36 -61.10 44.86
CA LYS A 924 -63.93 -60.81 44.79
C LYS A 924 -63.78 -59.29 44.78
N PHE A 925 -63.03 -58.75 45.73
CA PHE A 925 -62.84 -57.30 45.82
C PHE A 925 -61.51 -56.92 45.21
N LYS A 926 -61.49 -55.71 44.65
CA LYS A 926 -60.29 -55.06 44.18
C LYS A 926 -60.16 -53.69 44.80
N LYS A 927 -58.93 -53.30 45.07
CA LYS A 927 -58.53 -51.96 45.48
C LYS A 927 -57.57 -51.46 44.41
N GLY A 928 -58.02 -50.49 43.61
CA GLY A 928 -57.46 -50.26 42.29
C GLY A 928 -57.54 -51.54 41.44
N ASP A 929 -56.42 -51.93 40.81
CA ASP A 929 -56.33 -53.13 39.98
C ASP A 929 -55.92 -54.41 40.75
N ILE A 930 -55.71 -54.31 42.06
CA ILE A 930 -55.16 -55.40 42.87
C ILE A 930 -56.26 -56.06 43.68
N ASP A 931 -56.23 -57.39 43.75
CA ASP A 931 -57.12 -58.16 44.62
C ASP A 931 -56.98 -57.71 46.09
N TYR A 932 -58.11 -57.30 46.67
CA TYR A 932 -58.18 -56.87 48.06
C TYR A 932 -58.63 -58.03 48.94
N THR A 933 -57.70 -58.49 49.78
CA THR A 933 -57.92 -59.56 50.77
C THR A 933 -57.98 -59.12 52.24
N PRO A 934 -57.55 -57.90 52.66
CA PRO A 934 -57.76 -57.43 54.02
C PRO A 934 -59.25 -57.25 54.39
N ALA A 935 -59.53 -57.10 55.68
CA ALA A 935 -60.89 -56.90 56.20
C ALA A 935 -61.35 -55.44 56.02
N PHE A 936 -62.59 -55.26 55.57
CA PHE A 936 -63.24 -53.94 55.45
C PHE A 936 -63.66 -53.40 56.82
N VAL A 937 -63.55 -52.09 57.02
CA VAL A 937 -64.17 -51.41 58.18
C VAL A 937 -65.59 -50.96 57.84
N ALA A 938 -66.41 -50.67 58.85
CA ALA A 938 -67.80 -50.22 58.66
C ALA A 938 -67.94 -48.98 57.74
N ALA A 939 -66.90 -48.15 57.64
CA ALA A 939 -66.90 -47.00 56.75
C ALA A 939 -66.75 -47.35 55.25
N ASN A 940 -66.24 -48.55 54.91
CA ASN A 940 -65.95 -48.95 53.53
C ASN A 940 -67.15 -49.53 52.79
N ILE A 941 -68.20 -49.98 53.48
CA ILE A 941 -69.41 -50.52 52.86
C ILE A 941 -70.60 -49.81 53.50
N LYS A 942 -71.29 -48.99 52.70
CA LYS A 942 -72.49 -48.23 53.09
C LYS A 942 -73.69 -48.67 52.26
N GLU A 943 -74.86 -48.16 52.64
CA GLU A 943 -76.10 -48.23 51.82
C GLU A 943 -76.42 -49.64 51.31
N CYS A 944 -76.34 -50.63 52.19
CA CYS A 944 -76.63 -52.02 51.85
C CYS A 944 -78.13 -52.24 51.73
N HIS A 945 -78.57 -52.72 50.56
CA HIS A 945 -79.98 -52.99 50.28
C HIS A 945 -80.14 -54.30 49.50
N LEU A 946 -81.24 -55.02 49.75
CA LEU A 946 -81.66 -56.12 48.89
C LEU A 946 -82.92 -55.71 48.11
N ALA A 947 -82.74 -55.38 46.84
CA ALA A 947 -83.81 -54.92 45.98
C ALA A 947 -84.56 -56.08 45.32
N SER A 948 -85.88 -56.16 45.50
CA SER A 948 -86.76 -57.04 44.72
C SER A 948 -87.88 -56.22 44.09
N ASN A 949 -88.24 -56.54 42.84
CA ASN A 949 -89.28 -55.80 42.10
C ASN A 949 -89.10 -54.26 42.09
N ASN A 950 -87.86 -53.77 42.09
CA ASN A 950 -87.48 -52.35 42.20
C ASN A 950 -87.84 -51.67 43.54
N VAL A 951 -88.05 -52.45 44.61
CA VAL A 951 -88.22 -51.96 45.97
C VAL A 951 -87.05 -52.46 46.81
N ASP A 952 -86.33 -51.53 47.42
CA ASP A 952 -85.23 -51.86 48.32
C ASP A 952 -85.79 -52.38 49.67
N ASP A 953 -85.20 -53.48 50.15
CA ASP A 953 -85.50 -54.13 51.42
C ASP A 953 -86.96 -54.56 51.63
N GLU A 954 -87.62 -55.01 50.54
CA GLU A 954 -89.01 -55.49 50.56
C GLU A 954 -89.19 -56.65 51.56
N TYR A 955 -88.29 -57.65 51.51
CA TYR A 955 -88.37 -58.87 52.34
C TYR A 955 -87.26 -59.00 53.38
N PHE A 956 -86.05 -58.51 53.08
CA PHE A 956 -84.91 -58.54 53.98
C PHE A 956 -84.31 -57.15 54.09
N THR A 957 -83.96 -56.73 55.31
CA THR A 957 -83.05 -55.59 55.49
C THR A 957 -81.61 -56.10 55.49
N VAL A 958 -80.71 -55.40 54.81
CA VAL A 958 -79.30 -55.79 54.73
C VAL A 958 -78.43 -54.84 55.54
N THR A 959 -77.51 -55.40 56.31
CA THR A 959 -76.45 -54.62 56.97
C THR A 959 -75.11 -55.32 56.79
N PHE A 960 -74.03 -54.55 56.75
CA PHE A 960 -72.67 -55.10 56.80
C PHE A 960 -72.17 -55.23 58.25
N ASP A 961 -71.69 -56.41 58.62
CA ASP A 961 -71.10 -56.70 59.93
C ASP A 961 -69.57 -56.77 59.80
N GLU A 962 -68.88 -55.70 60.23
CA GLU A 962 -67.42 -55.56 60.08
C GLU A 962 -66.62 -56.59 60.89
N ALA A 963 -67.13 -57.05 62.03
CA ALA A 963 -66.39 -57.97 62.90
C ALA A 963 -66.30 -59.37 62.28
N THR A 964 -67.30 -59.74 61.49
CA THR A 964 -67.42 -61.05 60.85
C THR A 964 -67.19 -61.03 59.34
N GLN A 965 -67.15 -59.84 58.72
CA GLN A 965 -67.02 -59.66 57.27
C GLN A 965 -68.18 -60.30 56.49
N GLU A 966 -69.40 -60.16 57.01
CA GLU A 966 -70.62 -60.79 56.47
C GLU A 966 -71.68 -59.74 56.10
N PHE A 967 -72.41 -60.00 55.01
CA PHE A 967 -73.72 -59.39 54.82
C PHE A 967 -74.75 -60.12 55.67
N VAL A 968 -75.44 -59.36 56.51
CA VAL A 968 -76.47 -59.84 57.42
C VAL A 968 -77.82 -59.47 56.83
N PHE A 969 -78.55 -60.49 56.36
CA PHE A 969 -79.90 -60.38 55.83
C PHE A 969 -80.88 -60.72 56.95
N ALA A 970 -81.53 -59.71 57.53
CA ALA A 970 -82.55 -59.91 58.54
C ALA A 970 -83.94 -59.93 57.90
N SER A 971 -84.69 -61.02 58.08
CA SER A 971 -86.03 -61.14 57.49
C SER A 971 -87.02 -60.22 58.19
N ARG A 972 -87.88 -59.56 57.42
CA ARG A 972 -88.93 -58.67 57.95
C ARG A 972 -90.16 -59.46 58.38
N LEU A 973 -89.98 -60.39 59.32
CA LEU A 973 -91.00 -61.30 59.85
C LEU A 973 -92.20 -60.52 60.43
N GLY A 974 -93.22 -60.31 59.61
CA GLY A 974 -94.33 -59.39 59.85
C GLY A 974 -94.95 -58.86 58.55
N GLN A 975 -94.18 -58.91 57.45
CA GLN A 975 -94.67 -58.74 56.08
C GLN A 975 -95.07 -60.09 55.46
N ASN A 976 -95.91 -60.07 54.42
CA ASN A 976 -96.32 -61.30 53.71
C ASN A 976 -95.09 -62.00 53.10
N PRO A 977 -94.93 -63.31 53.29
CA PRO A 977 -93.87 -64.06 52.60
C PRO A 977 -94.07 -63.99 51.08
N PRO A 978 -92.99 -64.10 50.29
CA PRO A 978 -93.10 -64.15 48.84
C PRO A 978 -93.97 -65.35 48.41
N THR A 979 -94.88 -65.13 47.46
CA THR A 979 -95.83 -66.17 47.01
C THR A 979 -95.20 -67.20 46.07
N SER A 980 -94.06 -66.85 45.46
CA SER A 980 -93.16 -67.66 44.63
C SER A 980 -91.72 -67.18 44.82
N ASP A 981 -90.73 -67.94 44.35
CA ASP A 981 -89.33 -67.49 44.35
C ASP A 981 -89.18 -66.13 43.64
N VAL A 982 -88.53 -65.16 44.29
CA VAL A 982 -88.33 -63.81 43.75
C VAL A 982 -86.84 -63.58 43.52
N THR A 983 -86.46 -63.12 42.31
CA THR A 983 -85.07 -62.70 42.08
C THR A 983 -84.83 -61.35 42.75
N ALA A 984 -83.71 -61.22 43.44
CA ALA A 984 -83.31 -60.02 44.14
C ALA A 984 -81.89 -59.59 43.74
N THR A 985 -81.63 -58.29 43.89
CA THR A 985 -80.35 -57.65 43.60
C THR A 985 -79.78 -57.10 44.89
N LEU A 986 -78.61 -57.59 45.29
CA LEU A 986 -77.86 -56.98 46.38
C LEU A 986 -77.23 -55.69 45.86
N LYS A 987 -77.49 -54.58 46.54
CA LYS A 987 -76.89 -53.28 46.27
C LYS A 987 -76.11 -52.84 47.49
N PHE A 988 -74.94 -52.26 47.29
CA PHE A 988 -74.17 -51.63 48.36
C PHE A 988 -73.22 -50.60 47.75
N THR A 989 -72.82 -49.62 48.54
CA THR A 989 -71.88 -48.59 48.11
C THR A 989 -70.54 -48.86 48.77
N MET A 990 -69.52 -49.12 47.97
CA MET A 990 -68.14 -49.19 48.46
C MET A 990 -67.58 -47.79 48.60
N VAL A 991 -66.84 -47.53 49.69
CA VAL A 991 -66.23 -46.23 49.96
C VAL A 991 -64.75 -46.40 50.19
N ASP A 992 -63.96 -45.70 49.39
CA ASP A 992 -62.50 -45.75 49.46
C ASP A 992 -61.93 -44.92 50.63
N PHE A 993 -60.59 -44.90 50.73
CA PHE A 993 -59.87 -44.16 51.76
C PHE A 993 -60.18 -42.65 51.73
N PHE A 994 -60.37 -42.07 50.54
CA PHE A 994 -60.59 -40.65 50.31
C PHE A 994 -62.07 -40.25 50.37
N GLY A 995 -62.97 -41.23 50.53
CA GLY A 995 -64.40 -41.01 50.66
C GLY A 995 -65.14 -40.97 49.32
N HIS A 996 -64.51 -41.39 48.22
CA HIS A 996 -65.21 -41.58 46.96
C HIS A 996 -66.12 -42.81 47.06
N GLU A 997 -67.33 -42.70 46.53
CA GLU A 997 -68.39 -43.68 46.68
C GLU A 997 -68.66 -44.41 45.35
N ASN A 998 -68.59 -45.74 45.40
CA ASN A 998 -68.71 -46.66 44.28
C ASN A 998 -69.90 -47.59 44.49
N PRO A 999 -71.07 -47.29 43.90
CA PRO A 999 -72.23 -48.15 43.96
C PRO A 999 -71.99 -49.47 43.22
N GLU A 1000 -72.33 -50.59 43.86
CA GLU A 1000 -72.18 -51.95 43.38
C GLU A 1000 -73.54 -52.67 43.39
N GLU A 1001 -73.83 -53.42 42.33
CA GLU A 1001 -75.11 -54.13 42.17
C GLU A 1001 -74.94 -55.56 41.65
N TYR A 1002 -75.54 -56.54 42.34
CA TYR A 1002 -75.44 -57.96 42.03
C TYR A 1002 -76.81 -58.65 41.98
N PRO A 1003 -77.37 -58.93 40.78
CA PRO A 1003 -78.70 -59.51 40.60
C PRO A 1003 -78.72 -61.04 40.74
N TYR A 1004 -77.96 -61.56 41.71
CA TYR A 1004 -77.69 -63.00 41.85
C TYR A 1004 -78.23 -63.60 43.13
N PHE A 1005 -79.31 -63.03 43.67
CA PHE A 1005 -80.00 -63.57 44.84
C PHE A 1005 -81.40 -64.06 44.48
N VAL A 1006 -81.88 -65.12 45.13
CA VAL A 1006 -83.25 -65.60 45.01
C VAL A 1006 -83.85 -65.76 46.39
N ILE A 1007 -84.93 -65.05 46.64
CA ILE A 1007 -85.70 -65.17 47.87
C ILE A 1007 -86.63 -66.38 47.71
N LYS A 1008 -86.40 -67.42 48.51
CA LYS A 1008 -87.19 -68.65 48.54
C LYS A 1008 -88.38 -68.51 49.48
N LYS A 1009 -89.50 -69.05 49.03
CA LYS A 1009 -90.76 -69.13 49.78
C LYS A 1009 -90.63 -69.91 51.09
#